data_AF-A0A961M471-F1
#
_entry.id   AF-A0A961M471-F1
#
_cell.length_a   1.000
_cell.length_b   1.000
_cell.length_c   1.000
_cell.angle_alpha   90.00
_cell.angle_beta   90.00
_cell.angle_gamma   90.00
#
_symmetry.space_group_name_H-M   'P 1'
#
loop_
_entity.id
_entity.type
_entity.pdbx_description
1 polymer ?
#
loop_
_entity_poly.entity_id
_entity_poly.type
_entity_poly.pdbx_seq_one_letter_code
_entity_poly.pdbx_strand_id
1 'polypeptide(L)'
;MPPPLPETEPDLFADYARLPGVADELFDSDGRMRPVWQRFVQRFARLSPDEVAARFERGNQYLRDAGVYYRQYSGDPLAERDWPLSHLPVILHDSEWARICAGLAQRADLLEQVVADLYGPGRLVAGGHLPASLVAASPQWLRPMVGVEPSGGHYLHLVAFEIGRSPDGSWLVLGDRLQAPSGAGFALENRMATGRIFPERFPRAYIHRLAGFFAEFKAAMTGLAASGGDPAARAAILTPGPSNDTYYEHTYIARYLGLMLLEGEDLLVEDAQAKVRTIEGPQPVGVLWRRIDAAFADPLELDADSQIGTPGLVEAVRAGNLALVNALGSGVLEMRAMMAFLPRIAEVLTGRPLAMPNIATWWCGGAAERAYVRDNADKMLIGPALSSDLPFDVTARTAPGGRFAGGVEGDPGAWIDAHGADLVAQEAVALSTTPAWVTEPGGALAEGRIRPRPMTIRVFAARTPQGWRFMKGGYARIGQSGDATALAMQKGGSVADVWIVSDRPVPAVTLRPRKDEPFRRASPGVVPARAADNLFWLGRYVERTEDAIRLIRAYHLRLAATDNPGDALLRRLRAFLGGYGIDVGQPMPVALQQRIGAARVCAAKVRDRFSVDGWAAIVDLDRTAQTTLSKIEPGDDAARAMGVLLRKITGFSGLVQDNMYRFQGWRFLSFGRALERADALTALLHGLVDDEAPEGALDLAVEVADSVITHRRRYSVETSRDTVVDLLALDADNPRSILFQVRAMREQAAALPAAMENGRLAPLSRAIVPIDALLSVTGPERIRLPHLRRLRAQLAGISDLMTAAYLR
;
A
#
# COMPACT_ATOMS: atom_id res chain seq x y z
N MET A 1 -7.97 51.34 -14.59
CA MET A 1 -9.14 50.71 -13.94
C MET A 1 -9.28 49.30 -14.48
N PRO A 2 -9.41 48.26 -13.63
CA PRO A 2 -9.85 46.96 -14.13
C PRO A 2 -11.32 47.09 -14.62
N PRO A 3 -11.75 46.27 -15.59
CA PRO A 3 -13.15 46.26 -16.01
C PRO A 3 -14.04 45.81 -14.83
N PRO A 4 -15.30 46.31 -14.75
CA PRO A 4 -16.23 45.86 -13.72
C PRO A 4 -16.51 44.36 -13.90
N LEU A 5 -16.48 43.62 -12.79
CA LEU A 5 -16.92 42.22 -12.76
C LEU A 5 -18.43 42.19 -13.12
N PRO A 6 -18.89 41.26 -13.98
CA PRO A 6 -20.30 41.17 -14.35
C PRO A 6 -21.15 40.86 -13.11
N GLU A 7 -22.22 41.66 -12.92
CA GLU A 7 -23.24 41.47 -11.90
C GLU A 7 -24.08 40.22 -12.23
N THR A 8 -23.63 39.03 -11.79
CA THR A 8 -24.42 37.82 -11.41
C THR A 8 -23.54 36.56 -11.34
N GLU A 9 -22.26 36.66 -10.97
CA GLU A 9 -21.47 35.48 -10.59
C GLU A 9 -21.61 35.25 -9.07
N PRO A 10 -21.93 34.03 -8.60
CA PRO A 10 -21.96 33.75 -7.17
C PRO A 10 -20.57 33.95 -6.56
N ASP A 11 -20.47 34.78 -5.51
CA ASP A 11 -19.21 34.97 -4.79
C ASP A 11 -18.91 33.73 -3.94
N LEU A 12 -18.04 32.85 -4.48
CA LEU A 12 -17.62 31.61 -3.83
C LEU A 12 -16.93 31.84 -2.46
N PHE A 13 -16.46 33.06 -2.19
CA PHE A 13 -15.77 33.43 -0.96
C PHE A 13 -16.66 34.25 0.00
N ALA A 14 -17.93 34.48 -0.32
CA ALA A 14 -18.83 35.30 0.50
C ALA A 14 -18.93 34.83 1.96
N ASP A 15 -18.88 33.52 2.19
CA ASP A 15 -18.96 32.91 3.52
C ASP A 15 -17.59 32.75 4.21
N TYR A 16 -16.52 33.30 3.63
CA TYR A 16 -15.17 33.19 4.20
C TYR A 16 -14.88 34.33 5.18
N ALA A 17 -14.94 34.01 6.48
CA ALA A 17 -14.64 34.96 7.55
C ALA A 17 -13.51 34.45 8.44
N ARG A 18 -12.43 35.24 8.60
CA ARG A 18 -11.31 34.91 9.52
C ARG A 18 -11.81 34.62 10.94
N LEU A 19 -11.19 33.66 11.59
CA LEU A 19 -11.46 33.38 13.01
C LEU A 19 -10.71 34.39 13.91
N PRO A 20 -11.36 34.99 14.92
CA PRO A 20 -10.71 35.91 15.84
C PRO A 20 -9.54 35.26 16.59
N GLY A 21 -8.40 35.94 16.67
CA GLY A 21 -7.23 35.45 17.41
C GLY A 21 -6.49 34.28 16.76
N VAL A 22 -6.77 33.99 15.49
CA VAL A 22 -6.14 32.90 14.72
C VAL A 22 -5.53 33.47 13.44
N ALA A 23 -4.33 33.00 13.07
CA ALA A 23 -3.72 33.37 11.80
C ALA A 23 -4.48 32.75 10.61
N ASP A 24 -4.46 33.40 9.46
CA ASP A 24 -5.11 32.91 8.25
C ASP A 24 -4.12 32.84 7.07
N GLU A 25 -4.24 31.80 6.25
CA GLU A 25 -3.40 31.63 5.07
C GLU A 25 -3.90 32.44 3.87
N LEU A 26 -5.20 32.77 3.79
CA LEU A 26 -5.72 33.59 2.69
C LEU A 26 -5.50 35.08 2.96
N PHE A 27 -5.66 35.52 4.20
CA PHE A 27 -5.54 36.91 4.63
C PHE A 27 -4.41 37.11 5.64
N ASP A 28 -3.68 38.22 5.55
CA ASP A 28 -2.71 38.62 6.58
C ASP A 28 -3.39 39.21 7.83
N SER A 29 -2.58 39.63 8.82
CA SER A 29 -3.07 40.27 10.05
C SER A 29 -3.89 41.53 9.79
N ASP A 30 -3.53 42.30 8.75
CA ASP A 30 -4.21 43.53 8.35
C ASP A 30 -5.53 43.26 7.59
N GLY A 31 -5.83 42.00 7.28
CA GLY A 31 -7.01 41.60 6.52
C GLY A 31 -6.86 41.77 5.01
N ARG A 32 -5.63 41.95 4.51
CA ARG A 32 -5.34 41.97 3.07
C ARG A 32 -5.09 40.55 2.59
N MET A 33 -5.59 40.23 1.40
CA MET A 33 -5.33 38.94 0.78
C MET A 33 -3.83 38.77 0.52
N ARG A 34 -3.26 37.66 0.98
CA ARG A 34 -1.84 37.36 0.78
C ARG A 34 -1.54 37.27 -0.73
N PRO A 35 -0.46 37.91 -1.22
CA PRO A 35 -0.13 37.92 -2.65
C PRO A 35 -0.09 36.54 -3.32
N VAL A 36 0.38 35.53 -2.59
CA VAL A 36 0.50 34.16 -3.09
C VAL A 36 -0.85 33.54 -3.51
N TRP A 37 -1.96 33.96 -2.88
CA TRP A 37 -3.30 33.46 -3.17
C TRP A 37 -4.01 34.21 -4.29
N GLN A 38 -3.60 35.43 -4.62
CA GLN A 38 -4.33 36.31 -5.55
C GLN A 38 -4.57 35.65 -6.91
N ARG A 39 -3.55 35.02 -7.51
CA ARG A 39 -3.68 34.35 -8.82
C ARG A 39 -4.65 33.17 -8.77
N PHE A 40 -4.64 32.41 -7.67
CA PHE A 40 -5.55 31.29 -7.48
C PHE A 40 -6.99 31.79 -7.34
N VAL A 41 -7.23 32.73 -6.42
CA VAL A 41 -8.57 33.29 -6.16
C VAL A 41 -9.16 33.95 -7.39
N GLN A 42 -8.40 34.80 -8.10
CA GLN A 42 -8.86 35.48 -9.33
C GLN A 42 -9.32 34.51 -10.43
N ARG A 43 -8.79 33.28 -10.45
CA ARG A 43 -9.18 32.26 -11.42
C ARG A 43 -10.29 31.37 -10.90
N PHE A 44 -10.22 30.98 -9.63
CA PHE A 44 -11.20 30.12 -8.99
C PHE A 44 -12.57 30.80 -8.86
N ALA A 45 -12.59 32.09 -8.51
CA ALA A 45 -13.82 32.87 -8.34
C ALA A 45 -14.63 33.07 -9.65
N ARG A 46 -14.05 32.77 -10.82
CA ARG A 46 -14.74 32.85 -12.13
C ARG A 46 -15.49 31.56 -12.49
N LEU A 47 -15.44 30.54 -11.64
CA LEU A 47 -16.07 29.26 -11.88
C LEU A 47 -17.48 29.26 -11.29
N SER A 48 -18.43 28.65 -11.99
CA SER A 48 -19.73 28.38 -11.39
C SER A 48 -19.63 27.23 -10.36
N PRO A 49 -20.57 27.12 -9.40
CA PRO A 49 -20.60 25.99 -8.46
C PRO A 49 -20.65 24.63 -9.14
N ASP A 50 -21.34 24.51 -10.28
CA ASP A 50 -21.39 23.28 -11.07
C ASP A 50 -20.05 22.96 -11.73
N GLU A 51 -19.33 23.97 -12.24
CA GLU A 51 -17.98 23.78 -12.75
C GLU A 51 -17.01 23.36 -11.66
N VAL A 52 -17.13 23.92 -10.46
CA VAL A 52 -16.34 23.52 -9.27
C VAL A 52 -16.63 22.06 -8.93
N ALA A 53 -17.91 21.68 -8.80
CA ALA A 53 -18.31 20.32 -8.50
C ALA A 53 -17.80 19.32 -9.54
N ALA A 54 -17.95 19.62 -10.83
CA ALA A 54 -17.44 18.78 -11.92
C ALA A 54 -15.91 18.64 -11.87
N ARG A 55 -15.19 19.74 -11.56
CA ARG A 55 -13.73 19.71 -11.43
C ARG A 55 -13.28 18.86 -10.24
N PHE A 56 -13.94 18.99 -9.09
CA PHE A 56 -13.68 18.22 -7.88
C PHE A 56 -13.94 16.74 -8.10
N GLU A 57 -15.03 16.41 -8.80
CA GLU A 57 -15.37 15.04 -9.10
C GLU A 57 -14.36 14.37 -10.04
N ARG A 58 -13.71 15.11 -10.95
CA ARG A 58 -12.57 14.58 -11.72
C ARG A 58 -11.38 14.22 -10.85
N GLY A 59 -11.14 14.97 -9.76
CA GLY A 59 -10.10 14.66 -8.77
C GLY A 59 -10.45 13.41 -7.98
N ASN A 60 -11.68 13.31 -7.49
CA ASN A 60 -12.19 12.14 -6.77
C ASN A 60 -12.15 10.89 -7.65
N GLN A 61 -12.61 11.00 -8.90
CA GLN A 61 -12.61 9.91 -9.87
C GLN A 61 -11.19 9.41 -10.14
N TYR A 62 -10.23 10.32 -10.32
CA TYR A 62 -8.83 9.94 -10.48
C TYR A 62 -8.30 9.13 -9.28
N LEU A 63 -8.62 9.52 -8.05
CA LEU A 63 -8.18 8.79 -6.85
C LEU A 63 -8.83 7.40 -6.77
N ARG A 64 -10.13 7.29 -7.10
CA ARG A 64 -10.84 6.00 -7.17
C ARG A 64 -10.26 5.10 -8.25
N ASP A 65 -10.00 5.64 -9.44
CA ASP A 65 -9.38 4.93 -10.56
C ASP A 65 -7.95 4.49 -10.21
N ALA A 66 -7.14 5.37 -9.61
CA ALA A 66 -5.80 5.02 -9.14
C ALA A 66 -5.84 4.01 -7.97
N GLY A 67 -7.03 3.69 -7.46
CA GLY A 67 -7.27 2.78 -6.34
C GLY A 67 -6.63 3.27 -5.06
N VAL A 68 -6.59 4.59 -4.83
CA VAL A 68 -6.10 5.22 -3.60
C VAL A 68 -7.16 5.01 -2.53
N TYR A 69 -6.81 4.33 -1.45
CA TYR A 69 -7.67 4.11 -0.29
C TYR A 69 -6.89 4.35 1.01
N TYR A 70 -7.62 4.51 2.10
CA TYR A 70 -7.08 4.47 3.45
C TYR A 70 -7.89 3.50 4.32
N ARG A 71 -7.23 2.82 5.25
CA ARG A 71 -7.88 1.99 6.26
C ARG A 71 -7.84 2.72 7.59
N GLN A 72 -9.02 3.05 8.13
CA GLN A 72 -9.14 3.58 9.48
C GLN A 72 -9.47 2.42 10.42
N TYR A 73 -8.77 2.30 11.55
CA TYR A 73 -9.12 1.36 12.63
C TYR A 73 -10.50 1.73 13.23
N SER A 74 -11.56 1.35 12.53
CA SER A 74 -12.89 1.13 13.08
C SER A 74 -13.11 -0.38 13.12
N GLY A 75 -14.07 -0.87 13.93
CA GLY A 75 -14.21 -2.28 14.32
C GLY A 75 -14.29 -3.35 13.20
N ASP A 76 -14.22 -2.97 11.92
CA ASP A 76 -13.97 -3.84 10.79
C ASP A 76 -12.61 -3.50 10.12
N PRO A 77 -11.56 -4.31 10.36
CA PRO A 77 -10.22 -4.14 9.78
C PRO A 77 -10.16 -4.19 8.24
N LEU A 78 -11.24 -4.63 7.58
CA LEU A 78 -11.30 -4.86 6.14
C LEU A 78 -12.01 -3.75 5.34
N ALA A 79 -12.60 -2.75 6.00
CA ALA A 79 -13.35 -1.70 5.33
C ALA A 79 -12.41 -0.62 4.71
N GLU A 80 -12.13 -0.74 3.41
CA GLU A 80 -11.46 0.30 2.62
C GLU A 80 -12.37 1.53 2.47
N ARG A 81 -11.87 2.72 2.80
CA ARG A 81 -12.58 4.00 2.62
C ARG A 81 -11.95 4.83 1.53
N ASP A 82 -12.78 5.64 0.87
CA ASP A 82 -12.34 6.65 -0.08
C ASP A 82 -11.36 7.64 0.59
N TRP A 83 -10.33 8.03 -0.17
CA TRP A 83 -9.34 8.99 0.30
C TRP A 83 -9.98 10.38 0.52
N PRO A 84 -9.91 10.98 1.72
CA PRO A 84 -10.66 12.19 2.06
C PRO A 84 -9.96 13.45 1.52
N LEU A 85 -9.93 13.63 0.20
CA LEU A 85 -9.27 14.76 -0.47
C LEU A 85 -9.95 16.10 -0.10
N SER A 86 -9.16 17.06 0.40
CA SER A 86 -9.49 18.48 0.37
C SER A 86 -9.14 19.03 -1.00
N HIS A 87 -10.14 19.42 -1.78
CA HIS A 87 -9.95 19.82 -3.17
C HIS A 87 -9.15 21.12 -3.34
N LEU A 88 -9.19 22.01 -2.34
CA LEU A 88 -8.41 23.24 -2.31
C LEU A 88 -7.02 22.95 -1.71
N PRO A 89 -5.92 23.36 -2.40
CA PRO A 89 -4.56 23.17 -1.90
C PRO A 89 -4.21 24.22 -0.84
N VAL A 90 -3.23 23.92 0.01
CA VAL A 90 -2.54 24.93 0.82
C VAL A 90 -1.45 25.57 -0.03
N ILE A 91 -1.41 26.90 -0.11
CA ILE A 91 -0.47 27.61 -0.99
C ILE A 91 0.55 28.40 -0.17
N LEU A 92 1.83 28.13 -0.37
CA LEU A 92 2.95 28.84 0.24
C LEU A 92 3.91 29.39 -0.82
N HIS A 93 4.52 30.54 -0.53
CA HIS A 93 5.52 31.14 -1.41
C HIS A 93 6.89 30.48 -1.23
N ASP A 94 7.68 30.36 -2.30
CA ASP A 94 8.98 29.70 -2.29
C ASP A 94 10.00 30.31 -1.31
N SER A 95 9.95 31.63 -1.10
CA SER A 95 10.80 32.35 -0.14
C SER A 95 10.42 32.05 1.32
N GLU A 96 9.13 31.87 1.61
CA GLU A 96 8.69 31.42 2.92
C GLU A 96 9.08 29.96 3.15
N TRP A 97 8.87 29.12 2.13
CA TRP A 97 9.29 27.72 2.16
C TRP A 97 10.79 27.57 2.41
N ALA A 98 11.63 28.42 1.80
CA ALA A 98 13.07 28.40 2.01
C ALA A 98 13.46 28.68 3.47
N ARG A 99 12.78 29.61 4.14
CA ARG A 99 12.98 29.90 5.57
C ARG A 99 12.57 28.73 6.46
N ILE A 100 11.42 28.12 6.17
CA ILE A 100 10.96 26.90 6.84
C ILE A 100 12.01 25.80 6.71
N CYS A 101 12.46 25.52 5.48
CA CYS A 101 13.46 24.50 5.19
C CYS A 101 14.79 24.76 5.91
N ALA A 102 15.24 26.02 6.01
CA ALA A 102 16.48 26.35 6.72
C ALA A 102 16.39 26.03 8.22
N GLY A 103 15.27 26.37 8.86
CA GLY A 103 15.03 26.05 10.27
C GLY A 103 14.92 24.54 10.52
N LEU A 104 14.20 23.83 9.64
CA LEU A 104 14.05 22.38 9.75
C LEU A 104 15.34 21.61 9.42
N ALA A 105 16.22 22.16 8.56
CA ALA A 105 17.53 21.56 8.30
C ALA A 105 18.41 21.57 9.56
N GLN A 106 18.47 22.71 10.27
CA GLN A 106 19.17 22.80 11.55
C GLN A 106 18.61 21.79 12.55
N ARG A 107 17.28 21.65 12.62
CA ARG A 107 16.63 20.67 13.51
C ARG A 107 16.98 19.23 13.12
N ALA A 108 17.00 18.90 11.83
CA ALA A 108 17.37 17.57 11.36
C ALA A 108 18.83 17.22 11.72
N ASP A 109 19.75 18.18 11.58
CA ASP A 109 21.15 18.01 11.98
C ASP A 109 21.35 17.91 13.49
N LEU A 110 20.52 18.63 14.27
CA LEU A 110 20.49 18.48 15.72
C LEU A 110 20.02 17.07 16.12
N LEU A 111 18.91 16.60 15.55
CA LEU A 111 18.35 15.28 15.83
C LEU A 111 19.33 14.15 15.45
N GLU A 112 20.05 14.29 14.35
CA GLU A 112 21.15 13.40 13.96
C GLU A 112 22.23 13.31 15.06
N GLN A 113 22.65 14.45 15.62
CA GLN A 113 23.63 14.46 16.72
C GLN A 113 23.07 13.85 17.99
N VAL A 114 21.78 14.05 18.30
CA VAL A 114 21.15 13.46 19.48
C VAL A 114 21.12 11.94 19.38
N VAL A 115 20.67 11.36 18.26
CA VAL A 115 20.65 9.88 18.12
C VAL A 115 22.06 9.30 18.11
N ALA A 116 23.02 9.96 17.48
CA ALA A 116 24.42 9.55 17.50
C ALA A 116 25.03 9.60 18.91
N ASP A 117 24.66 10.59 19.73
CA ASP A 117 25.06 10.64 21.14
C ASP A 117 24.42 9.49 21.94
N LEU A 118 23.10 9.29 21.80
CA LEU A 118 22.37 8.26 22.55
C LEU A 118 22.91 6.86 22.28
N TYR A 119 23.13 6.49 21.01
CA TYR A 119 23.66 5.18 20.63
C TYR A 119 25.19 5.08 20.73
N GLY A 120 25.89 6.19 20.95
CA GLY A 120 27.34 6.26 21.11
C GLY A 120 27.77 6.68 22.52
N PRO A 121 28.36 7.87 22.71
CA PRO A 121 29.01 8.25 23.97
C PRO A 121 28.06 8.64 25.13
N GLY A 122 26.77 8.87 24.87
CA GLY A 122 25.74 9.14 25.89
C GLY A 122 25.97 10.41 26.72
N ARG A 123 26.59 11.45 26.15
CA ARG A 123 26.97 12.68 26.88
C ARG A 123 25.77 13.50 27.33
N LEU A 124 24.68 13.51 26.56
CA LEU A 124 23.45 14.23 26.92
C LEU A 124 22.84 13.67 28.21
N VAL A 125 22.87 12.35 28.37
CA VAL A 125 22.38 11.68 29.57
C VAL A 125 23.37 11.86 30.73
N ALA A 126 24.67 11.62 30.50
CA ALA A 126 25.71 11.76 31.51
C ALA A 126 25.84 13.19 32.06
N GLY A 127 25.62 14.20 31.20
CA GLY A 127 25.63 15.62 31.56
C GLY A 127 24.31 16.14 32.17
N GLY A 128 23.29 15.29 32.33
CA GLY A 128 22.00 15.67 32.91
C GLY A 128 21.12 16.54 31.99
N HIS A 129 21.40 16.60 30.70
CA HIS A 129 20.58 17.33 29.72
C HIS A 129 19.36 16.53 29.25
N LEU A 130 19.40 15.20 29.40
CA LEU A 130 18.28 14.30 29.13
C LEU A 130 18.20 13.24 30.25
N PRO A 131 17.04 13.06 30.89
CA PRO A 131 16.88 12.04 31.94
C PRO A 131 17.14 10.62 31.42
N ALA A 132 18.01 9.88 32.11
CA ALA A 132 18.29 8.47 31.79
C ALA A 132 17.03 7.60 31.84
N SER A 133 16.13 7.88 32.78
CA SER A 133 14.87 7.16 32.95
C SER A 133 13.96 7.27 31.71
N LEU A 134 13.91 8.43 31.05
CA LEU A 134 13.11 8.61 29.84
C LEU A 134 13.62 7.75 28.68
N VAL A 135 14.94 7.74 28.47
CA VAL A 135 15.55 6.93 27.40
C VAL A 135 15.39 5.44 27.72
N ALA A 136 15.74 5.02 28.94
CA ALA A 136 15.75 3.62 29.32
C ALA A 136 14.36 2.98 29.39
N ALA A 137 13.30 3.78 29.65
CA ALA A 137 11.92 3.32 29.67
C ALA A 137 11.25 3.36 28.27
N SER A 138 11.87 4.03 27.29
CA SER A 138 11.31 4.13 25.95
C SER A 138 11.22 2.77 25.26
N PRO A 139 10.05 2.35 24.75
CA PRO A 139 9.95 1.13 23.96
C PRO A 139 10.69 1.23 22.61
N GLN A 140 11.01 2.46 22.18
CA GLN A 140 11.76 2.70 20.95
C GLN A 140 13.29 2.65 21.16
N TRP A 141 13.75 2.54 22.41
CA TRP A 141 15.17 2.40 22.73
C TRP A 141 15.66 0.97 22.56
N LEU A 142 16.33 0.71 21.44
CA LEU A 142 16.88 -0.60 21.11
C LEU A 142 18.28 -0.82 21.68
N ARG A 143 18.37 -1.41 22.88
CA ARG A 143 19.67 -1.74 23.52
C ARG A 143 20.66 -2.52 22.63
N PRO A 144 20.24 -3.48 21.79
CA PRO A 144 21.15 -4.21 20.91
C PRO A 144 21.87 -3.35 19.84
N MET A 145 21.42 -2.11 19.65
CA MET A 145 21.99 -1.16 18.69
C MET A 145 23.03 -0.20 19.32
N VAL A 146 23.26 -0.26 20.63
CA VAL A 146 24.28 0.58 21.29
C VAL A 146 25.67 0.23 20.77
N GLY A 147 26.42 1.24 20.33
CA GLY A 147 27.76 1.10 19.75
C GLY A 147 27.78 0.64 18.29
N VAL A 148 26.62 0.45 17.64
CA VAL A 148 26.54 0.07 16.23
C VAL A 148 26.55 1.31 15.35
N GLU A 149 27.59 1.47 14.54
CA GLU A 149 27.71 2.57 13.58
C GLU A 149 26.97 2.27 12.27
N PRO A 150 26.12 3.17 11.75
CA PRO A 150 25.45 2.98 10.46
C PRO A 150 26.46 2.93 9.29
N SER A 151 26.26 2.02 8.33
CA SER A 151 27.13 1.84 7.15
C SER A 151 27.24 3.05 6.20
N GLY A 152 26.39 4.06 6.38
CA GLY A 152 26.44 5.36 5.68
C GLY A 152 26.88 6.53 6.53
N GLY A 153 27.33 6.30 7.77
CA GLY A 153 27.74 7.32 8.73
C GLY A 153 26.61 8.19 9.28
N HIS A 154 25.35 7.87 8.97
CA HIS A 154 24.17 8.62 9.37
C HIS A 154 23.05 7.71 9.84
N TYR A 155 22.32 8.13 10.86
CA TYR A 155 21.14 7.43 11.38
C TYR A 155 19.86 7.86 10.64
N LEU A 156 19.76 9.15 10.27
CA LEU A 156 18.57 9.73 9.65
C LEU A 156 18.80 10.00 8.17
N HIS A 157 17.94 9.44 7.32
CA HIS A 157 18.01 9.55 5.86
C HIS A 157 16.74 10.13 5.24
N LEU A 158 15.56 9.79 5.76
CA LEU A 158 14.28 10.36 5.39
C LEU A 158 13.54 10.77 6.65
N VAL A 159 13.28 12.06 6.81
CA VAL A 159 12.60 12.62 7.98
C VAL A 159 11.37 13.39 7.55
N ALA A 160 10.39 13.48 8.44
CA ALA A 160 9.27 14.38 8.25
C ALA A 160 8.99 15.19 9.51
N PHE A 161 8.51 16.42 9.32
CA PHE A 161 8.19 17.37 10.39
C PHE A 161 6.74 17.81 10.24
N GLU A 162 5.98 17.74 11.32
CA GLU A 162 4.67 18.39 11.41
C GLU A 162 4.87 19.82 11.85
N ILE A 163 4.41 20.78 11.05
CA ILE A 163 4.48 22.20 11.36
C ILE A 163 3.10 22.83 11.33
N GLY A 164 2.95 23.87 12.14
CA GLY A 164 1.78 24.75 12.13
C GLY A 164 2.23 26.20 12.24
N ARG A 165 1.37 27.11 11.77
CA ARG A 165 1.58 28.55 11.97
C ARG A 165 0.79 28.99 13.20
N SER A 166 1.47 29.66 14.12
CA SER A 166 0.88 30.23 15.33
C SER A 166 0.08 31.50 15.02
N PRO A 167 -0.74 31.99 15.98
CA PRO A 167 -1.54 33.20 15.81
C PRO A 167 -0.72 34.47 15.50
N ASP A 168 0.53 34.54 15.93
CA ASP A 168 1.48 35.62 15.63
C ASP A 168 2.06 35.56 14.21
N GLY A 169 1.74 34.51 13.45
CA GLY A 169 2.19 34.28 12.09
C GLY A 169 3.54 33.54 11.97
N SER A 170 4.20 33.24 13.08
CA SER A 170 5.45 32.45 13.09
C SER A 170 5.16 30.95 12.91
N TRP A 171 6.18 30.18 12.53
CA TRP A 171 6.07 28.74 12.32
C TRP A 171 6.67 27.99 13.50
N LEU A 172 6.02 26.91 13.91
CA LEU A 172 6.49 26.04 14.99
C LEU A 172 6.37 24.56 14.61
N VAL A 173 7.28 23.76 15.16
CA VAL A 173 7.26 22.29 15.01
C VAL A 173 6.32 21.67 16.04
N LEU A 174 5.35 20.93 15.55
CA LEU A 174 4.37 20.17 16.34
C LEU A 174 4.82 18.74 16.64
N GLY A 175 5.69 18.17 15.81
CA GLY A 175 6.26 16.85 16.05
C GLY A 175 7.22 16.41 14.96
N ASP A 176 8.08 15.45 15.31
CA ASP A 176 9.09 14.86 14.43
C ASP A 176 8.72 13.42 14.08
N ARG A 177 8.93 13.03 12.82
CA ARG A 177 8.70 11.67 12.31
C ARG A 177 9.98 11.15 11.67
N LEU A 178 10.65 10.26 12.38
CA LEU A 178 12.05 9.85 12.20
C LEU A 178 12.23 8.33 12.14
N GLN A 179 11.26 7.53 12.58
CA GLN A 179 11.33 6.07 12.55
C GLN A 179 11.05 5.51 11.15
N ALA A 180 9.84 5.74 10.65
CA ALA A 180 9.36 5.26 9.34
C ALA A 180 8.29 6.23 8.79
N PRO A 181 8.65 7.49 8.48
CA PRO A 181 7.66 8.52 8.14
C PRO A 181 6.84 8.18 6.89
N SER A 182 5.51 8.20 7.03
CA SER A 182 4.53 8.02 5.94
C SER A 182 4.00 9.36 5.40
N GLY A 183 3.34 9.32 4.23
CA GLY A 183 2.67 10.47 3.63
C GLY A 183 3.33 11.06 2.38
N ALA A 184 4.58 10.70 2.06
CA ALA A 184 5.27 11.23 0.89
C ALA A 184 4.61 10.77 -0.42
N GLY A 185 4.17 9.52 -0.49
CA GLY A 185 3.44 8.98 -1.64
C GLY A 185 2.03 9.55 -1.74
N PHE A 186 1.38 9.82 -0.60
CA PHE A 186 0.10 10.51 -0.56
C PHE A 186 0.20 11.97 -1.00
N ALA A 187 1.28 12.68 -0.67
CA ALA A 187 1.55 14.03 -1.20
C ALA A 187 1.67 14.01 -2.74
N LEU A 188 2.28 12.97 -3.30
CA LEU A 188 2.36 12.77 -4.75
C LEU A 188 0.99 12.49 -5.37
N GLU A 189 0.16 11.64 -4.77
CA GLU A 189 -1.20 11.37 -5.26
C GLU A 189 -2.11 12.60 -5.15
N ASN A 190 -2.05 13.34 -4.04
CA ASN A 190 -2.76 14.62 -3.89
C ASN A 190 -2.36 15.59 -5.00
N ARG A 191 -1.07 15.68 -5.35
CA ARG A 191 -0.58 16.50 -6.47
C ARG A 191 -1.13 16.07 -7.83
N MET A 192 -1.28 14.76 -8.04
CA MET A 192 -1.87 14.24 -9.27
C MET A 192 -3.36 14.56 -9.36
N ALA A 193 -4.10 14.37 -8.26
CA ALA A 193 -5.53 14.67 -8.16
C ALA A 193 -5.81 16.17 -8.33
N THR A 194 -5.12 17.05 -7.59
CA THR A 194 -5.26 18.51 -7.73
C THR A 194 -4.86 18.99 -9.13
N GLY A 195 -3.90 18.32 -9.77
CA GLY A 195 -3.61 18.51 -11.18
C GLY A 195 -4.83 18.27 -12.09
N ARG A 196 -5.66 17.25 -11.84
CA ARG A 196 -6.89 17.00 -12.60
C ARG A 196 -7.99 18.02 -12.31
N ILE A 197 -8.06 18.51 -11.07
CA ILE A 197 -9.01 19.54 -10.65
C ILE A 197 -8.69 20.88 -11.34
N PHE A 198 -7.41 21.26 -11.37
CA PHE A 198 -6.89 22.51 -11.94
C PHE A 198 -6.01 22.24 -13.17
N PRO A 199 -6.61 21.91 -14.34
CA PRO A 199 -5.87 21.48 -15.53
C PRO A 199 -5.17 22.62 -16.29
N GLU A 200 -5.47 23.89 -15.98
CA GLU A 200 -4.93 25.03 -16.68
C GLU A 200 -3.39 25.03 -16.68
N ARG A 201 -2.77 25.42 -17.80
CA ARG A 201 -1.29 25.48 -17.91
C ARG A 201 -0.67 26.58 -17.04
N PHE A 202 -1.41 27.66 -16.79
CA PHE A 202 -0.88 28.92 -16.26
C PHE A 202 -0.76 29.01 -14.72
N PRO A 203 -1.33 28.11 -13.89
CA PRO A 203 -0.88 27.91 -12.51
C PRO A 203 0.28 26.91 -12.41
N ARG A 204 0.28 25.86 -13.24
CA ARG A 204 1.26 24.76 -13.18
C ARG A 204 2.70 25.16 -13.48
N ALA A 205 2.89 26.18 -14.31
CA ALA A 205 4.22 26.69 -14.63
C ALA A 205 4.92 27.33 -13.41
N TYR A 206 4.18 27.73 -12.38
CA TYR A 206 4.69 28.43 -11.20
C TYR A 206 4.73 27.55 -9.95
N ILE A 207 4.17 26.33 -10.02
CA ILE A 207 4.11 25.37 -8.91
C ILE A 207 5.30 24.41 -9.03
N HIS A 208 6.11 24.30 -7.97
CA HIS A 208 7.22 23.36 -7.93
C HIS A 208 6.77 21.89 -8.04
N ARG A 209 7.51 21.10 -8.82
CA ARG A 209 7.23 19.66 -8.99
C ARG A 209 7.89 18.83 -7.88
N LEU A 210 7.20 17.79 -7.44
CA LEU A 210 7.69 16.85 -6.42
C LEU A 210 8.72 15.84 -6.97
N ALA A 211 8.75 15.62 -8.28
CA ALA A 211 9.59 14.61 -8.93
C ALA A 211 11.10 14.78 -8.64
N GLY A 212 11.58 16.01 -8.46
CA GLY A 212 12.99 16.27 -8.13
C GLY A 212 13.41 15.67 -6.79
N PHE A 213 12.58 15.82 -5.76
CA PHE A 213 12.82 15.23 -4.43
C PHE A 213 12.97 13.71 -4.51
N PHE A 214 12.05 13.05 -5.20
CA PHE A 214 12.07 11.60 -5.38
C PHE A 214 13.27 11.11 -6.22
N ALA A 215 13.68 11.90 -7.22
CA ALA A 215 14.86 11.59 -8.02
C ALA A 215 16.14 11.61 -7.16
N GLU A 216 16.30 12.67 -6.37
CA GLU A 216 17.46 12.86 -5.48
C GLU A 216 17.48 11.82 -4.36
N PHE A 217 16.32 11.52 -3.77
CA PHE A 217 16.22 10.48 -2.74
C PHE A 217 16.54 9.08 -3.29
N LYS A 218 16.03 8.73 -4.47
CA LYS A 218 16.38 7.46 -5.13
C LYS A 218 17.89 7.36 -5.42
N ALA A 219 18.48 8.45 -5.90
CA ALA A 219 19.92 8.52 -6.14
C ALA A 219 20.73 8.35 -4.85
N ALA A 220 20.30 8.97 -3.74
CA ALA A 220 20.93 8.80 -2.43
C ALA A 220 20.87 7.35 -1.93
N MET A 221 19.71 6.68 -2.05
CA MET A 221 19.59 5.26 -1.69
C MET A 221 20.46 4.35 -2.56
N THR A 222 20.56 4.65 -3.85
CA THR A 222 21.42 3.86 -4.78
C THR A 222 22.90 4.06 -4.44
N GLY A 223 23.30 5.29 -4.09
CA GLY A 223 24.65 5.57 -3.60
C GLY A 223 24.98 4.84 -2.31
N LEU A 224 24.03 4.80 -1.36
CA LEU A 224 24.17 4.09 -0.08
C LEU A 224 24.23 2.57 -0.26
N ALA A 225 23.54 2.00 -1.26
CA ALA A 225 23.63 0.58 -1.58
C ALA A 225 25.01 0.20 -2.14
N ALA A 226 25.60 1.07 -2.97
CA ALA A 226 26.90 0.85 -3.57
C ALA A 226 28.07 1.00 -2.57
N SER A 227 27.90 1.75 -1.47
CA SER A 227 28.96 1.92 -0.46
C SER A 227 29.21 0.67 0.39
N GLY A 228 28.30 -0.31 0.38
CA GLY A 228 28.45 -1.60 1.07
C GLY A 228 29.43 -2.59 0.43
N GLY A 229 30.18 -2.18 -0.60
CA GLY A 229 31.26 -2.97 -1.20
C GLY A 229 30.85 -3.95 -2.31
N ASP A 230 29.57 -4.31 -2.40
CA ASP A 230 29.05 -5.16 -3.48
C ASP A 230 28.36 -4.32 -4.58
N PRO A 231 28.92 -4.24 -5.81
CA PRO A 231 28.32 -3.49 -6.91
C PRO A 231 26.99 -4.08 -7.42
N ALA A 232 26.64 -5.32 -7.05
CA ALA A 232 25.36 -5.93 -7.37
C ALA A 232 24.26 -5.61 -6.33
N ALA A 233 24.64 -5.07 -5.17
CA ALA A 233 23.71 -4.77 -4.08
C ALA A 233 22.67 -3.72 -4.50
N ARG A 234 21.38 -4.04 -4.27
CA ARG A 234 20.27 -3.19 -4.69
C ARG A 234 19.60 -2.49 -3.51
N ALA A 235 18.90 -1.40 -3.84
CA ALA A 235 17.97 -0.74 -2.92
C ALA A 235 16.56 -1.34 -3.08
N ALA A 236 15.87 -1.54 -1.96
CA ALA A 236 14.49 -2.02 -1.92
C ALA A 236 13.68 -1.34 -0.80
N ILE A 237 12.36 -1.50 -0.82
CA ILE A 237 11.44 -1.05 0.23
C ILE A 237 11.00 -2.28 1.04
N LEU A 238 11.17 -2.24 2.37
CA LEU A 238 10.68 -3.27 3.29
C LEU A 238 9.30 -2.87 3.83
N THR A 239 8.27 -3.67 3.59
CA THR A 239 6.88 -3.42 3.98
C THR A 239 6.37 -4.48 4.95
N PRO A 240 5.48 -4.13 5.90
CA PRO A 240 4.76 -5.10 6.74
C PRO A 240 3.71 -5.92 5.98
N GLY A 241 3.44 -5.58 4.72
CA GLY A 241 2.47 -6.28 3.87
C GLY A 241 1.06 -5.66 3.87
N PRO A 242 0.09 -6.32 3.21
CA PRO A 242 -1.22 -5.75 2.88
C PRO A 242 -2.13 -5.39 4.05
N SER A 243 -1.84 -5.85 5.27
CA SER A 243 -2.64 -5.55 6.46
C SER A 243 -2.36 -4.17 7.05
N ASN A 244 -1.30 -3.48 6.60
CA ASN A 244 -0.96 -2.14 7.06
C ASN A 244 -1.80 -1.06 6.37
N ASP A 245 -2.17 -0.01 7.11
CA ASP A 245 -3.02 1.10 6.66
C ASP A 245 -2.38 1.98 5.58
N THR A 246 -1.04 2.01 5.51
CA THR A 246 -0.28 2.73 4.50
C THR A 246 0.30 1.85 3.40
N TYR A 247 -0.12 0.57 3.30
CA TYR A 247 0.40 -0.37 2.28
C TYR A 247 0.22 0.15 0.85
N TYR A 248 -0.89 0.84 0.55
CA TYR A 248 -1.09 1.51 -0.75
C TYR A 248 0.09 2.43 -1.09
N GLU A 249 0.51 3.28 -0.14
CA GLU A 249 1.65 4.19 -0.31
C GLU A 249 2.91 3.43 -0.69
N HIS A 250 3.18 2.30 -0.02
CA HIS A 250 4.38 1.48 -0.27
C HIS A 250 4.39 0.93 -1.69
N THR A 251 3.26 0.34 -2.13
CA THR A 251 3.13 -0.20 -3.50
C THR A 251 3.25 0.90 -4.55
N TYR A 252 2.67 2.07 -4.28
CA TYR A 252 2.67 3.18 -5.19
C TYR A 252 4.09 3.75 -5.38
N ILE A 253 4.80 4.01 -4.28
CA ILE A 253 6.16 4.56 -4.34
C ILE A 253 7.14 3.54 -4.93
N ALA A 254 7.01 2.25 -4.59
CA ALA A 254 7.83 1.19 -5.20
C ALA A 254 7.72 1.23 -6.74
N ARG A 255 6.49 1.31 -7.27
CA ARG A 255 6.22 1.44 -8.71
C ARG A 255 6.74 2.76 -9.28
N TYR A 256 6.53 3.88 -8.58
CA TYR A 256 6.95 5.20 -9.04
C TYR A 256 8.48 5.33 -9.14
N LEU A 257 9.21 4.76 -8.18
CA LEU A 257 10.67 4.79 -8.13
C LEU A 257 11.31 3.60 -8.87
N GLY A 258 10.55 2.56 -9.20
CA GLY A 258 11.08 1.32 -9.76
C GLY A 258 11.97 0.54 -8.78
N LEU A 259 11.57 0.48 -7.51
CA LEU A 259 12.24 -0.29 -6.46
C LEU A 259 11.48 -1.59 -6.18
N MET A 260 12.18 -2.62 -5.69
CA MET A 260 11.52 -3.83 -5.21
C MET A 260 10.75 -3.53 -3.92
N LEU A 261 9.53 -4.05 -3.82
CA LEU A 261 8.75 -4.07 -2.59
C LEU A 261 8.88 -5.46 -1.97
N LEU A 262 9.49 -5.54 -0.80
CA LEU A 262 9.85 -6.77 -0.10
C LEU A 262 9.14 -6.84 1.25
N GLU A 263 8.64 -8.00 1.63
CA GLU A 263 8.21 -8.34 2.99
C GLU A 263 9.36 -9.07 3.72
N GLY A 264 9.27 -9.21 5.05
CA GLY A 264 10.34 -9.82 5.85
C GLY A 264 10.74 -11.23 5.38
N GLU A 265 9.77 -12.03 4.92
CA GLU A 265 9.98 -13.38 4.39
C GLU A 265 10.62 -13.42 2.99
N ASP A 266 10.61 -12.30 2.24
CA ASP A 266 11.32 -12.18 0.97
C ASP A 266 12.84 -12.10 1.17
N LEU A 267 13.28 -11.81 2.39
CA LEU A 267 14.68 -11.63 2.76
C LEU A 267 15.20 -12.84 3.53
N LEU A 268 16.51 -13.04 3.45
CA LEU A 268 17.26 -13.96 4.28
C LEU A 268 18.61 -13.33 4.62
N VAL A 269 19.19 -13.71 5.75
CA VAL A 269 20.54 -13.30 6.12
C VAL A 269 21.44 -14.53 6.18
N GLU A 270 22.54 -14.47 5.44
CA GLU A 270 23.56 -15.51 5.36
C GLU A 270 24.93 -14.83 5.38
N ASP A 271 25.86 -15.32 6.19
CA ASP A 271 27.20 -14.73 6.35
C ASP A 271 27.16 -13.23 6.67
N ALA A 272 26.22 -12.84 7.54
CA ALA A 272 25.89 -11.44 7.87
C ALA A 272 25.53 -10.56 6.65
N GLN A 273 25.10 -11.15 5.53
CA GLN A 273 24.64 -10.41 4.34
C GLN A 273 23.15 -10.59 4.13
N ALA A 274 22.43 -9.49 3.99
CA ALA A 274 21.02 -9.51 3.61
C ALA A 274 20.87 -9.79 2.11
N LYS A 275 20.08 -10.81 1.78
CA LYS A 275 19.79 -11.22 0.41
C LYS A 275 18.28 -11.32 0.21
N VAL A 276 17.80 -10.99 -0.98
CA VAL A 276 16.43 -11.25 -1.41
C VAL A 276 16.34 -12.65 -2.02
N ARG A 277 15.33 -13.43 -1.67
CA ARG A 277 15.00 -14.71 -2.32
C ARG A 277 14.41 -14.43 -3.69
N THR A 278 15.06 -14.91 -4.73
CA THR A 278 14.60 -14.72 -6.11
C THR A 278 14.49 -16.07 -6.81
N ILE A 279 13.74 -16.10 -7.90
CA ILE A 279 13.64 -17.28 -8.77
C ILE A 279 14.97 -17.67 -9.46
N GLU A 280 15.99 -16.79 -9.42
CA GLU A 280 17.35 -17.02 -9.93
C GLU A 280 18.33 -17.37 -8.79
N GLY A 281 17.85 -17.49 -7.56
CA GLY A 281 18.65 -17.66 -6.35
C GLY A 281 18.77 -16.37 -5.51
N PRO A 282 19.37 -16.43 -4.32
CA PRO A 282 19.54 -15.27 -3.46
C PRO A 282 20.37 -14.16 -4.11
N GLN A 283 19.91 -12.90 -4.03
CA GLN A 283 20.65 -11.74 -4.54
C GLN A 283 20.89 -10.70 -3.43
N PRO A 284 22.05 -10.03 -3.40
CA PRO A 284 22.42 -9.11 -2.33
C PRO A 284 21.55 -7.85 -2.29
N VAL A 285 21.23 -7.40 -1.07
CA VAL A 285 20.50 -6.16 -0.79
C VAL A 285 21.36 -5.26 0.10
N GLY A 286 21.73 -4.08 -0.41
CA GLY A 286 22.61 -3.16 0.32
C GLY A 286 21.86 -2.10 1.12
N VAL A 287 20.63 -1.75 0.68
CA VAL A 287 19.80 -0.74 1.36
C VAL A 287 18.35 -1.17 1.40
N LEU A 288 17.74 -1.04 2.58
CA LEU A 288 16.30 -1.18 2.76
C LEU A 288 15.69 0.13 3.26
N TRP A 289 14.78 0.70 2.48
CA TRP A 289 13.85 1.71 2.96
C TRP A 289 12.75 1.03 3.77
N ARG A 290 12.89 1.12 5.09
CA ARG A 290 12.05 0.41 6.06
C ARG A 290 10.73 1.15 6.27
N ARG A 291 9.63 0.39 6.20
CA ARG A 291 8.24 0.83 6.48
C ARG A 291 7.58 0.05 7.60
N ILE A 292 8.37 -0.69 8.38
CA ILE A 292 7.99 -1.38 9.62
C ILE A 292 8.64 -0.65 10.79
N ASP A 293 8.13 -0.76 12.01
CA ASP A 293 8.79 -0.21 13.19
C ASP A 293 10.06 -0.99 13.55
N ALA A 294 10.99 -0.35 14.27
CA ALA A 294 12.34 -0.89 14.41
C ALA A 294 12.37 -2.18 15.25
N ALA A 295 11.54 -2.27 16.30
CA ALA A 295 11.44 -3.45 17.15
C ALA A 295 11.03 -4.73 16.38
N PHE A 296 10.21 -4.59 15.33
CA PHE A 296 9.75 -5.72 14.53
C PHE A 296 10.74 -6.14 13.45
N ALA A 297 11.88 -5.46 13.30
CA ALA A 297 12.77 -5.68 12.15
C ALA A 297 13.49 -7.03 12.18
N ASP A 298 13.76 -7.58 13.36
CA ASP A 298 14.48 -8.85 13.54
C ASP A 298 13.94 -9.63 14.74
N PRO A 299 13.30 -10.79 14.53
CA PRO A 299 12.78 -11.61 15.61
C PRO A 299 13.85 -12.34 16.44
N LEU A 300 15.11 -12.39 16.00
CA LEU A 300 16.17 -13.06 16.78
C LEU A 300 16.75 -12.15 17.87
N GLU A 301 16.93 -10.86 17.57
CA GLU A 301 17.60 -9.92 18.46
C GLU A 301 16.67 -8.87 19.09
N LEU A 302 15.48 -8.63 18.51
CA LEU A 302 14.56 -7.58 18.94
C LEU A 302 13.26 -8.18 19.51
N ASP A 303 12.22 -8.31 18.69
CA ASP A 303 10.90 -8.83 19.10
C ASP A 303 10.66 -10.23 18.53
N ALA A 304 10.76 -11.26 19.38
CA ALA A 304 10.59 -12.66 19.03
C ALA A 304 9.19 -13.02 18.48
N ASP A 305 8.17 -12.21 18.78
CA ASP A 305 6.81 -12.43 18.26
C ASP A 305 6.62 -11.81 16.85
N SER A 306 7.60 -11.04 16.36
CA SER A 306 7.53 -10.40 15.05
C SER A 306 7.39 -11.41 13.90
N GLN A 307 6.33 -11.24 13.11
CA GLN A 307 6.07 -12.01 11.88
C GLN A 307 6.38 -11.23 10.60
N ILE A 308 6.86 -9.99 10.72
CA ILE A 308 7.08 -9.07 9.60
C ILE A 308 8.54 -8.68 9.41
N GLY A 309 9.40 -9.06 10.36
CA GLY A 309 10.85 -8.88 10.30
C GLY A 309 11.57 -10.00 9.56
N THR A 310 12.89 -9.89 9.51
CA THR A 310 13.78 -10.89 8.92
C THR A 310 14.78 -11.36 9.98
N PRO A 311 14.83 -12.66 10.30
CA PRO A 311 15.85 -13.20 11.21
C PRO A 311 17.28 -12.83 10.78
N GLY A 312 18.06 -12.25 11.69
CA GLY A 312 19.47 -11.87 11.45
C GLY A 312 19.66 -10.51 10.76
N LEU A 313 18.59 -9.75 10.55
CA LEU A 313 18.68 -8.42 9.94
C LEU A 313 19.56 -7.47 10.79
N VAL A 314 19.51 -7.57 12.12
CA VAL A 314 20.35 -6.77 13.02
C VAL A 314 21.82 -7.15 12.87
N GLU A 315 22.14 -8.44 12.71
CA GLU A 315 23.49 -8.91 12.43
C GLU A 315 24.05 -8.29 11.14
N ALA A 316 23.26 -8.28 10.06
CA ALA A 316 23.67 -7.70 8.78
C ALA A 316 23.93 -6.18 8.86
N VAL A 317 23.11 -5.47 9.66
CA VAL A 317 23.31 -4.03 9.93
C VAL A 317 24.57 -3.82 10.75
N ARG A 318 24.77 -4.60 11.82
CA ARG A 318 25.93 -4.50 12.72
C ARG A 318 27.25 -4.81 12.00
N ALA A 319 27.23 -5.73 11.04
CA ALA A 319 28.38 -6.05 10.20
C ALA A 319 28.67 -4.98 9.13
N GLY A 320 27.80 -3.98 8.96
CA GLY A 320 27.94 -2.92 7.95
C GLY A 320 27.55 -3.35 6.53
N ASN A 321 27.01 -4.55 6.35
CA ASN A 321 26.63 -5.10 5.04
C ASN A 321 25.24 -4.64 4.57
N LEU A 322 24.44 -4.06 5.47
CA LEU A 322 23.11 -3.53 5.16
C LEU A 322 22.91 -2.15 5.79
N ALA A 323 22.47 -1.18 4.98
CA ALA A 323 21.97 0.10 5.48
C ALA A 323 20.44 0.12 5.56
N LEU A 324 19.91 0.80 6.58
CA LEU A 324 18.47 1.00 6.75
C LEU A 324 18.11 2.47 6.69
N VAL A 325 17.07 2.78 5.91
CA VAL A 325 16.47 4.12 5.82
C VAL A 325 15.14 4.09 6.58
N ASN A 326 15.03 4.62 7.80
CA ASN A 326 16.10 5.10 8.69
C ASN A 326 16.68 3.98 9.57
N ALA A 327 17.82 4.25 10.21
CA ALA A 327 18.50 3.31 11.09
C ALA A 327 17.58 2.81 12.22
N LEU A 328 17.84 1.59 12.69
CA LEU A 328 17.13 1.00 13.83
C LEU A 328 17.38 1.85 15.08
N GLY A 329 16.33 2.06 15.87
CA GLY A 329 16.41 2.87 17.10
C GLY A 329 16.13 4.35 16.93
N SER A 330 16.04 4.87 15.70
CA SER A 330 15.69 6.28 15.42
C SER A 330 14.36 6.74 16.03
N GLY A 331 13.44 5.82 16.33
CA GLY A 331 12.17 6.10 16.99
C GLY A 331 12.30 6.66 18.41
N VAL A 332 13.45 6.49 19.08
CA VAL A 332 13.69 7.06 20.42
C VAL A 332 13.59 8.59 20.43
N LEU A 333 13.84 9.23 19.28
CA LEU A 333 13.74 10.67 19.11
C LEU A 333 12.29 11.16 18.98
N GLU A 334 11.33 10.28 18.67
CA GLU A 334 9.91 10.64 18.51
C GLU A 334 9.15 10.71 19.85
N MET A 335 9.80 10.42 20.98
CA MET A 335 9.16 10.55 22.29
C MET A 335 8.64 11.98 22.48
N ARG A 336 7.37 12.14 22.82
CA ARG A 336 6.76 13.46 23.05
C ARG A 336 7.53 14.29 24.08
N ALA A 337 8.08 13.67 25.13
CA ALA A 337 8.91 14.34 26.11
C ALA A 337 10.22 14.92 25.54
N MET A 338 10.74 14.42 24.42
CA MET A 338 11.96 14.94 23.78
C MET A 338 11.85 16.43 23.48
N MET A 339 10.66 16.90 23.10
CA MET A 339 10.40 18.31 22.78
C MET A 339 10.60 19.28 23.96
N ALA A 340 10.50 18.79 25.21
CA ALA A 340 10.81 19.58 26.39
C ALA A 340 12.32 19.87 26.54
N PHE A 341 13.17 18.97 26.03
CA PHE A 341 14.63 19.04 26.20
C PHE A 341 15.36 19.62 25.00
N LEU A 342 14.77 19.53 23.79
CA LEU A 342 15.40 19.99 22.55
C LEU A 342 15.89 21.46 22.56
N PRO A 343 15.17 22.43 23.15
CA PRO A 343 15.68 23.81 23.23
C PRO A 343 17.04 23.89 23.94
N ARG A 344 17.17 23.21 25.09
CA ARG A 344 18.41 23.19 25.86
C ARG A 344 19.50 22.36 25.17
N ILE A 345 19.12 21.21 24.60
CA ILE A 345 20.03 20.35 23.84
C ILE A 345 20.63 21.09 22.63
N ALA A 346 19.84 21.91 21.94
CA ALA A 346 20.31 22.74 20.82
C ALA A 346 21.45 23.68 21.24
N GLU A 347 21.29 24.38 22.37
CA GLU A 347 22.32 25.26 22.91
C GLU A 347 23.58 24.50 23.31
N VAL A 348 23.43 23.35 23.97
CA VAL A 348 24.55 22.53 24.46
C VAL A 348 25.36 21.95 23.29
N LEU A 349 24.71 21.42 22.26
CA LEU A 349 25.39 20.75 21.15
C LEU A 349 25.86 21.72 20.07
N THR A 350 25.12 22.80 19.81
CA THR A 350 25.36 23.68 18.65
C THR A 350 25.73 25.12 19.02
N GLY A 351 25.63 25.50 20.30
CA GLY A 351 25.84 26.87 20.77
C GLY A 351 24.78 27.86 20.30
N ARG A 352 23.67 27.38 19.72
CA ARG A 352 22.61 28.21 19.15
C ARG A 352 21.24 27.68 19.59
N PRO A 353 20.24 28.56 19.77
CA PRO A 353 18.87 28.12 19.98
C PRO A 353 18.30 27.45 18.72
N LEU A 354 17.15 26.80 18.88
CA LEU A 354 16.36 26.30 17.76
C LEU A 354 15.96 27.47 16.83
N ALA A 355 16.30 27.36 15.55
CA ALA A 355 15.97 28.35 14.53
C ALA A 355 14.46 28.39 14.22
N MET A 356 13.78 27.25 14.39
CA MET A 356 12.33 27.15 14.41
C MET A 356 11.93 26.54 15.76
N PRO A 357 11.14 27.25 16.60
CA PRO A 357 10.72 26.72 17.89
C PRO A 357 9.81 25.50 17.72
N ASN A 358 9.73 24.66 18.75
CA ASN A 358 8.67 23.67 18.85
C ASN A 358 7.53 24.19 19.74
N ILE A 359 6.37 23.52 19.68
CA ILE A 359 5.27 23.77 20.61
C ILE A 359 5.78 23.71 22.07
N ALA A 360 5.33 24.64 22.90
CA ALA A 360 5.75 24.70 24.29
C ALA A 360 5.38 23.37 24.99
N THR A 361 6.38 22.73 25.61
CA THR A 361 6.28 21.36 26.11
C THR A 361 6.99 21.24 27.46
N TRP A 362 6.32 20.61 28.43
CA TRP A 362 6.81 20.43 29.81
C TRP A 362 6.73 18.97 30.22
N TRP A 363 7.87 18.39 30.63
CA TRP A 363 7.89 17.06 31.22
C TRP A 363 7.57 17.11 32.71
N CYS A 364 6.53 16.41 33.16
CA CYS A 364 6.01 16.51 34.53
C CYS A 364 6.84 15.74 35.57
N GLY A 365 7.99 15.17 35.17
CA GLY A 365 8.96 14.58 36.09
C GLY A 365 9.70 15.64 36.91
N GLY A 366 9.97 16.81 36.32
CA GLY A 366 10.57 17.96 37.00
C GLY A 366 9.59 18.64 37.95
N ALA A 367 10.04 19.03 39.15
CA ALA A 367 9.15 19.59 40.16
C ALA A 367 8.56 20.96 39.76
N ALA A 368 9.37 21.80 39.11
CA ALA A 368 8.94 23.12 38.65
C ALA A 368 7.96 23.02 37.48
N GLU A 369 8.28 22.17 36.50
CA GLU A 369 7.44 21.89 35.35
C GLU A 369 6.11 21.28 35.80
N ARG A 370 6.13 20.31 36.73
CA ARG A 370 4.93 19.70 37.29
C ARG A 370 4.02 20.72 37.98
N ALA A 371 4.59 21.63 38.78
CA ALA A 371 3.83 22.70 39.42
C ALA A 371 3.19 23.64 38.38
N TYR A 372 3.96 24.06 37.37
CA TYR A 372 3.45 24.91 36.29
C TYR A 372 2.30 24.25 35.52
N VAL A 373 2.44 22.96 35.19
CA VAL A 373 1.41 22.20 34.48
C VAL A 373 0.14 22.07 35.34
N ARG A 374 0.28 21.82 36.65
CA ARG A 374 -0.87 21.78 37.55
C ARG A 374 -1.65 23.10 37.54
N ASP A 375 -0.95 24.22 37.64
CA ASP A 375 -1.55 25.55 37.73
C ASP A 375 -2.19 26.02 36.40
N ASN A 376 -1.88 25.36 35.28
CA ASN A 376 -2.31 25.75 33.93
C ASN A 376 -2.93 24.58 33.13
N ALA A 377 -3.36 23.51 33.82
CA ALA A 377 -3.81 22.27 33.19
C ALA A 377 -5.03 22.46 32.25
N ASP A 378 -5.82 23.50 32.47
CA ASP A 378 -6.98 23.89 31.65
C ASP A 378 -6.61 24.33 30.23
N LYS A 379 -5.37 24.81 30.03
CA LYS A 379 -4.86 25.32 28.76
C LYS A 379 -3.91 24.35 28.05
N MET A 380 -3.80 23.12 28.57
CA MET A 380 -2.79 22.17 28.14
C MET A 380 -3.41 20.87 27.60
N LEU A 381 -2.61 20.20 26.78
CA LEU A 381 -2.76 18.82 26.37
C LEU A 381 -1.82 17.98 27.19
N ILE A 382 -2.36 17.11 28.06
CA ILE A 382 -1.55 16.25 28.94
C ILE A 382 -1.68 14.81 28.47
N GLY A 383 -0.55 14.15 28.28
CA GLY A 383 -0.51 12.76 27.84
C GLY A 383 0.80 12.05 28.16
N PRO A 384 0.96 10.81 27.67
CA PRO A 384 2.12 9.97 27.98
C PRO A 384 3.43 10.55 27.41
N ALA A 385 4.45 10.68 28.26
CA ALA A 385 5.77 11.21 27.91
C ALA A 385 6.48 10.41 26.80
N LEU A 386 6.29 9.09 26.80
CA LEU A 386 6.96 8.13 25.90
C LEU A 386 6.16 7.85 24.61
N SER A 387 5.00 8.48 24.42
CA SER A 387 4.22 8.30 23.19
C SER A 387 4.97 8.88 21.99
N SER A 388 4.95 8.14 20.87
CA SER A 388 5.35 8.62 19.54
C SER A 388 4.18 9.20 18.74
N ASP A 389 2.97 9.26 19.32
CA ASP A 389 1.81 9.86 18.64
C ASP A 389 1.95 11.38 18.60
N LEU A 390 1.43 12.01 17.54
CA LEU A 390 1.45 13.46 17.46
C LEU A 390 0.56 14.07 18.55
N PRO A 391 0.82 15.31 18.98
CA PRO A 391 0.07 15.97 20.06
C PRO A 391 -1.45 15.98 19.86
N PHE A 392 -1.91 16.02 18.61
CA PHE A 392 -3.31 16.03 18.21
C PHE A 392 -3.90 14.63 17.89
N ASP A 393 -3.07 13.59 17.81
CA ASP A 393 -3.52 12.20 17.72
C ASP A 393 -3.87 11.73 19.15
N VAL A 394 -5.03 12.16 19.66
CA VAL A 394 -5.49 11.87 21.03
C VAL A 394 -5.98 10.42 21.12
N THR A 395 -5.15 9.56 21.70
CA THR A 395 -5.56 8.21 22.14
C THR A 395 -6.42 8.32 23.40
N ALA A 396 -7.05 7.20 23.82
CA ALA A 396 -7.77 7.06 25.08
C ALA A 396 -6.89 7.26 26.36
N ARG A 397 -5.73 7.93 26.25
CA ARG A 397 -4.82 8.29 27.34
C ARG A 397 -4.37 9.75 27.32
N THR A 398 -4.88 10.59 26.40
CA THR A 398 -4.54 12.03 26.32
C THR A 398 -5.75 12.86 26.74
N ALA A 399 -5.53 13.82 27.64
CA ALA A 399 -6.57 14.63 28.28
C ALA A 399 -6.54 16.09 27.76
N PRO A 400 -7.58 16.57 27.05
CA PRO A 400 -7.81 17.99 26.81
C PRO A 400 -8.26 18.68 28.10
N GLY A 401 -7.59 19.76 28.51
CA GLY A 401 -8.15 20.74 29.47
C GLY A 401 -8.83 20.11 30.68
N GLY A 402 -8.08 19.35 31.48
CA GLY A 402 -8.55 18.75 32.73
C GLY A 402 -9.62 17.65 32.62
N ARG A 403 -9.91 17.11 31.43
CA ARG A 403 -10.82 15.97 31.26
C ARG A 403 -10.05 14.68 30.97
N PHE A 404 -10.20 13.68 31.83
CA PHE A 404 -9.55 12.38 31.67
C PHE A 404 -10.01 11.68 30.40
N ALA A 405 -9.11 10.88 29.85
CA ALA A 405 -9.46 9.99 28.77
C ALA A 405 -10.41 8.88 29.26
N GLY A 406 -11.50 8.63 28.52
CA GLY A 406 -12.55 7.67 28.88
C GLY A 406 -13.79 8.26 29.56
N GLY A 407 -13.87 9.58 29.77
CA GLY A 407 -15.06 10.23 30.33
C GLY A 407 -15.25 10.04 31.84
N VAL A 408 -14.22 9.55 32.55
CA VAL A 408 -14.23 9.47 34.01
C VAL A 408 -13.87 10.85 34.57
N GLU A 409 -14.74 11.45 35.38
CA GLU A 409 -14.40 12.66 36.12
C GLU A 409 -13.35 12.32 37.19
N GLY A 410 -12.20 12.99 37.16
CA GLY A 410 -11.15 12.92 38.17
C GLY A 410 -10.51 14.29 38.36
N ASP A 411 -9.60 14.42 39.33
CA ASP A 411 -8.79 15.63 39.51
C ASP A 411 -7.47 15.50 38.71
N PRO A 412 -7.24 16.32 37.66
CA PRO A 412 -5.99 16.34 36.90
C PRO A 412 -4.76 16.55 37.79
N GLY A 413 -4.90 17.30 38.89
CA GLY A 413 -3.84 17.51 39.87
C GLY A 413 -3.38 16.21 40.51
N ALA A 414 -4.33 15.38 40.97
CA ALA A 414 -4.03 14.07 41.54
C ALA A 414 -3.38 13.11 40.53
N TRP A 415 -3.77 13.17 39.26
CA TRP A 415 -3.16 12.37 38.19
C TRP A 415 -1.71 12.76 37.92
N ILE A 416 -1.48 14.08 37.78
CA ILE A 416 -0.14 14.67 37.59
C ILE A 416 0.77 14.33 38.78
N ASP A 417 0.23 14.31 40.00
CA ASP A 417 1.01 13.96 41.20
C ASP A 417 1.40 12.49 41.26
N ALA A 418 0.46 11.61 40.91
CA ALA A 418 0.70 10.17 40.95
C ALA A 418 1.61 9.69 39.81
N HIS A 419 1.55 10.33 38.63
CA HIS A 419 2.19 9.82 37.41
C HIS A 419 3.10 10.85 36.71
N GLY A 420 3.51 11.93 37.38
CA GLY A 420 4.22 13.04 36.73
C GLY A 420 5.45 12.63 35.90
N ALA A 421 6.22 11.64 36.34
CA ALA A 421 7.38 11.15 35.60
C ALA A 421 7.02 10.55 34.22
N ASP A 422 5.80 10.02 34.07
CA ASP A 422 5.31 9.39 32.85
C ASP A 422 4.48 10.34 31.96
N LEU A 423 4.36 11.61 32.37
CA LEU A 423 3.49 12.58 31.73
C LEU A 423 4.27 13.75 31.12
N VAL A 424 3.72 14.25 30.02
CA VAL A 424 4.17 15.47 29.35
C VAL A 424 2.95 16.33 29.04
N ALA A 425 3.10 17.63 29.21
CA ALA A 425 2.09 18.62 28.87
C ALA A 425 2.56 19.48 27.70
N GLN A 426 1.65 19.84 26.81
CA GLN A 426 1.89 20.72 25.67
C GLN A 426 0.85 21.83 25.65
N GLU A 427 1.24 23.02 25.20
CA GLU A 427 0.30 24.13 25.07
C GLU A 427 -0.78 23.80 24.02
N ALA A 428 -2.05 24.11 24.32
CA ALA A 428 -3.15 23.99 23.35
C ALA A 428 -3.15 25.18 22.36
N VAL A 429 -2.19 25.19 21.42
CA VAL A 429 -2.03 26.29 20.46
C VAL A 429 -3.17 26.30 19.43
N ALA A 430 -3.67 27.50 19.12
CA ALA A 430 -4.58 27.74 17.99
C ALA A 430 -3.77 27.81 16.69
N LEU A 431 -4.05 26.91 15.75
CA LEU A 431 -3.33 26.79 14.49
C LEU A 431 -3.99 27.63 13.40
N SER A 432 -3.19 28.12 12.45
CA SER A 432 -3.69 28.89 11.32
C SER A 432 -4.80 28.17 10.53
N THR A 433 -5.75 28.94 10.01
CA THR A 433 -6.77 28.45 9.09
C THR A 433 -6.40 28.63 7.63
N THR A 434 -6.91 27.73 6.79
CA THR A 434 -6.78 27.80 5.32
C THR A 434 -8.15 27.62 4.65
N PRO A 435 -8.35 28.14 3.42
CA PRO A 435 -9.56 27.87 2.64
C PRO A 435 -9.79 26.39 2.37
N ALA A 436 -10.94 25.88 2.82
CA ALA A 436 -11.40 24.53 2.53
C ALA A 436 -12.82 24.57 1.94
N TRP A 437 -13.09 23.71 0.96
CA TRP A 437 -14.45 23.51 0.45
C TRP A 437 -15.20 22.57 1.38
N VAL A 438 -16.27 23.07 2.00
CA VAL A 438 -17.07 22.34 2.97
C VAL A 438 -18.46 22.11 2.40
N THR A 439 -18.89 20.86 2.38
CA THR A 439 -20.25 20.45 2.05
C THR A 439 -20.92 19.93 3.32
N GLU A 440 -22.17 20.32 3.55
CA GLU A 440 -22.96 19.80 4.67
C GLU A 440 -23.23 18.29 4.48
N PRO A 441 -23.40 17.50 5.55
CA PRO A 441 -23.66 16.06 5.45
C PRO A 441 -24.89 15.77 4.56
N GLY A 442 -24.69 14.96 3.52
CA GLY A 442 -25.74 14.62 2.54
C GLY A 442 -25.97 15.66 1.44
N GLY A 443 -25.28 16.80 1.48
CA GLY A 443 -25.32 17.83 0.44
C GLY A 443 -24.52 17.45 -0.80
N ALA A 444 -24.87 18.08 -1.94
CA ALA A 444 -24.14 17.89 -3.20
C ALA A 444 -22.83 18.72 -3.22
N LEU A 445 -21.83 18.29 -3.99
CA LEU A 445 -20.57 19.04 -4.14
C LEU A 445 -20.79 20.49 -4.62
N ALA A 446 -21.80 20.71 -5.47
CA ALA A 446 -22.19 22.03 -5.99
C ALA A 446 -22.75 22.96 -4.91
N GLU A 447 -23.21 22.43 -3.78
CA GLU A 447 -23.76 23.20 -2.66
C GLU A 447 -22.69 23.60 -1.64
N GLY A 448 -21.44 23.18 -1.83
CA GLY A 448 -20.38 23.48 -0.89
C GLY A 448 -20.06 24.98 -0.81
N ARG A 449 -19.36 25.34 0.26
CA ARG A 449 -18.93 26.71 0.56
C ARG A 449 -17.48 26.71 1.00
N ILE A 450 -16.76 27.79 0.68
CA ILE A 450 -15.40 27.96 1.18
C ILE A 450 -15.48 28.46 2.62
N ARG A 451 -14.91 27.70 3.56
CA ARG A 451 -14.82 28.09 4.98
C ARG A 451 -13.37 27.95 5.47
N PRO A 452 -12.94 28.78 6.43
CA PRO A 452 -11.65 28.61 7.07
C PRO A 452 -11.65 27.32 7.91
N ARG A 453 -10.62 26.50 7.73
CA ARG A 453 -10.41 25.29 8.54
C ARG A 453 -8.98 25.25 9.05
N PRO A 454 -8.73 24.82 10.30
CA PRO A 454 -7.38 24.70 10.83
C PRO A 454 -6.57 23.71 10.01
N MET A 455 -5.27 23.96 9.89
CA MET A 455 -4.37 23.09 9.15
C MET A 455 -3.04 22.82 9.85
N THR A 456 -2.46 21.67 9.53
CA THR A 456 -1.03 21.38 9.73
C THR A 456 -0.41 20.93 8.43
N ILE A 457 0.91 21.09 8.32
CA ILE A 457 1.69 20.66 7.16
C ILE A 457 2.74 19.65 7.60
N ARG A 458 2.76 18.49 6.95
CA ARG A 458 3.87 17.54 7.00
C ARG A 458 4.87 17.87 5.89
N VAL A 459 6.08 18.21 6.31
CA VAL A 459 7.23 18.53 5.46
C VAL A 459 8.17 17.33 5.42
N PHE A 460 8.63 16.92 4.24
CA PHE A 460 9.57 15.80 4.07
C PHE A 460 10.96 16.28 3.67
N ALA A 461 11.99 15.68 4.26
CA ALA A 461 13.39 15.90 3.89
C ALA A 461 14.14 14.59 3.72
N ALA A 462 14.95 14.53 2.66
CA ALA A 462 15.82 13.41 2.35
C ALA A 462 17.28 13.85 2.45
N ARG A 463 18.13 13.04 3.09
CA ARG A 463 19.57 13.25 3.15
C ARG A 463 20.19 12.85 1.81
N THR A 464 21.00 13.72 1.24
CA THR A 464 21.83 13.44 0.07
C THR A 464 23.29 13.75 0.39
N PRO A 465 24.25 13.38 -0.47
CA PRO A 465 25.65 13.76 -0.27
C PRO A 465 25.90 15.28 -0.21
N GLN A 466 24.93 16.10 -0.63
CA GLN A 466 25.00 17.57 -0.56
C GLN A 466 24.21 18.15 0.64
N GLY A 467 23.75 17.32 1.57
CA GLY A 467 22.96 17.71 2.74
C GLY A 467 21.46 17.42 2.58
N TRP A 468 20.64 18.13 3.35
CA TRP A 468 19.18 17.91 3.36
C TRP A 468 18.49 18.50 2.13
N ARG A 469 17.66 17.69 1.49
CA ARG A 469 16.79 18.07 0.37
C ARG A 469 15.33 17.96 0.78
N PHE A 470 14.67 19.11 0.81
CA PHE A 470 13.26 19.21 1.18
C PHE A 470 12.37 19.04 -0.05
N MET A 471 11.29 18.28 0.12
CA MET A 471 10.22 18.21 -0.87
C MET A 471 9.62 19.61 -1.05
N LYS A 472 9.56 20.14 -2.27
CA LYS A 472 8.88 21.42 -2.54
C LYS A 472 7.37 21.22 -2.66
N GLY A 473 6.77 20.84 -1.54
CA GLY A 473 5.38 20.49 -1.34
C GLY A 473 5.27 19.63 -0.09
N GLY A 474 4.16 18.95 0.07
CA GLY A 474 3.93 18.15 1.26
C GLY A 474 2.50 17.69 1.36
N TYR A 475 2.15 17.30 2.57
CA TYR A 475 0.87 16.73 2.91
C TYR A 475 0.26 17.58 4.01
N ALA A 476 -0.89 18.21 3.76
CA ALA A 476 -1.57 19.02 4.75
C ALA A 476 -2.79 18.28 5.30
N ARG A 477 -2.98 18.33 6.63
CA ARG A 477 -4.20 17.85 7.29
C ARG A 477 -5.10 19.05 7.56
N ILE A 478 -6.37 18.94 7.19
CA ILE A 478 -7.38 19.99 7.35
C ILE A 478 -8.44 19.50 8.34
N GLY A 479 -8.69 20.27 9.40
CA GLY A 479 -9.71 19.91 10.40
C GLY A 479 -11.13 19.96 9.84
N GLN A 480 -12.03 19.09 10.33
CA GLN A 480 -13.44 19.07 9.93
C GLN A 480 -14.26 20.22 10.54
N SER A 481 -13.92 20.64 11.75
CA SER A 481 -14.68 21.67 12.49
C SER A 481 -14.05 23.06 12.35
N GLY A 482 -14.80 24.09 12.76
CA GLY A 482 -14.31 25.48 12.76
C GLY A 482 -13.52 25.85 14.01
N ASP A 483 -13.40 24.94 14.96
CA ASP A 483 -12.55 25.12 16.13
C ASP A 483 -11.08 25.01 15.65
N ALA A 484 -10.30 26.07 15.89
CA ALA A 484 -8.91 26.18 15.42
C ALA A 484 -7.88 25.59 16.39
N THR A 485 -8.33 25.07 17.54
CA THR A 485 -7.45 24.36 18.47
C THR A 485 -6.93 23.08 17.81
N ALA A 486 -5.70 22.69 18.13
CA ALA A 486 -5.13 21.41 17.67
C ALA A 486 -6.02 20.18 18.02
N LEU A 487 -6.88 20.31 19.04
CA LEU A 487 -7.89 19.33 19.47
C LEU A 487 -8.96 19.07 18.40
N ALA A 488 -9.35 20.08 17.64
CA ALA A 488 -10.38 19.96 16.61
C ALA A 488 -9.92 19.18 15.37
N MET A 489 -8.62 18.93 15.23
CA MET A 489 -8.05 18.10 14.16
C MET A 489 -8.25 16.59 14.38
N GLN A 490 -8.83 16.19 15.53
CA GLN A 490 -9.03 14.79 15.95
C GLN A 490 -10.13 14.03 15.18
N LYS A 491 -11.25 14.69 14.86
CA LYS A 491 -12.49 14.02 14.41
C LYS A 491 -12.50 13.74 12.91
N GLY A 492 -11.47 13.09 12.40
CA GLY A 492 -11.30 12.95 10.95
C GLY A 492 -11.08 14.32 10.29
N GLY A 493 -10.26 14.32 9.25
CA GLY A 493 -9.90 15.53 8.52
C GLY A 493 -9.78 15.19 7.05
N SER A 494 -9.97 16.19 6.20
CA SER A 494 -9.59 16.07 4.80
C SER A 494 -8.10 16.34 4.65
N VAL A 495 -7.50 15.83 3.58
CA VAL A 495 -6.07 15.98 3.30
C VAL A 495 -5.87 16.80 2.04
N ALA A 496 -5.04 17.83 2.14
CA ALA A 496 -4.77 18.75 1.03
C ALA A 496 -3.36 18.55 0.47
N ASP A 497 -3.21 18.88 -0.82
CA ASP A 497 -1.91 19.14 -1.42
C ASP A 497 -1.32 20.45 -0.90
N VAL A 498 0.00 20.54 -0.83
CA VAL A 498 0.72 21.76 -0.48
C VAL A 498 1.48 22.26 -1.70
N TRP A 499 1.05 23.40 -2.24
CA TRP A 499 1.66 24.05 -3.39
C TRP A 499 2.71 25.05 -2.96
N ILE A 500 3.97 24.77 -3.32
CA ILE A 500 5.04 25.77 -3.22
C ILE A 500 5.11 26.50 -4.55
N VAL A 501 4.80 27.80 -4.50
CA VAL A 501 4.64 28.65 -5.68
C VAL A 501 5.76 29.67 -5.76
N SER A 502 6.22 29.93 -6.97
CA SER A 502 7.19 30.98 -7.29
C SER A 502 6.54 32.09 -8.11
N ASP A 503 7.08 33.30 -8.02
CA ASP A 503 6.68 34.41 -8.89
C ASP A 503 7.06 34.20 -10.36
N ARG A 504 8.03 33.31 -10.61
CA ARG A 504 8.59 32.98 -11.94
C ARG A 504 8.26 31.55 -12.35
N PRO A 505 8.22 31.25 -13.66
CA PRO A 505 8.10 29.87 -14.11
C PRO A 505 9.22 28.99 -13.56
N VAL A 506 8.87 27.83 -13.01
CA VAL A 506 9.80 26.89 -12.40
C VAL A 506 10.20 25.78 -13.37
N PRO A 507 11.41 25.21 -13.25
CA PRO A 507 11.84 24.11 -14.10
C PRO A 507 10.92 22.89 -13.99
N ALA A 508 10.59 22.29 -15.14
CA ALA A 508 9.79 21.08 -15.21
C ALA A 508 10.64 19.82 -14.94
N VAL A 509 11.18 19.69 -13.72
CA VAL A 509 11.94 18.49 -13.31
C VAL A 509 11.05 17.25 -13.42
N THR A 510 11.57 16.19 -14.01
CA THR A 510 10.89 14.89 -14.15
C THR A 510 11.86 13.77 -13.83
N LEU A 511 11.32 12.58 -13.52
CA LEU A 511 12.11 11.34 -13.43
C LEU A 511 12.54 10.79 -14.79
N ARG A 512 12.23 11.48 -15.90
CA ARG A 512 12.64 11.02 -17.23
C ARG A 512 14.15 11.20 -17.39
N PRO A 513 14.84 10.24 -18.03
CA PRO A 513 16.22 10.39 -18.44
C PRO A 513 16.43 11.70 -19.21
N ARG A 514 17.60 12.31 -19.09
CA ARG A 514 17.94 13.50 -19.87
C ARG A 514 17.98 13.12 -21.36
N LYS A 515 17.60 14.05 -22.25
CA LYS A 515 17.56 13.79 -23.70
C LYS A 515 18.91 13.31 -24.28
N ASP A 516 20.01 13.69 -23.64
CA ASP A 516 21.37 13.40 -24.09
C ASP A 516 21.97 12.14 -23.44
N GLU A 517 21.23 11.45 -22.56
CA GLU A 517 21.66 10.16 -22.03
C GLU A 517 21.41 9.06 -23.07
N PRO A 518 22.40 8.18 -23.35
CA PRO A 518 22.21 7.07 -24.25
C PRO A 518 21.08 6.18 -23.73
N PHE A 519 20.16 5.81 -24.62
CA PHE A 519 19.07 4.89 -24.27
C PHE A 519 19.65 3.59 -23.72
N ARG A 520 19.35 3.30 -22.46
CA ARG A 520 19.64 2.01 -21.84
C ARG A 520 18.33 1.26 -21.73
N ARG A 521 18.24 0.13 -22.43
CA ARG A 521 17.15 -0.82 -22.21
C ARG A 521 17.24 -1.29 -20.75
N ALA A 522 16.22 -0.99 -19.96
CA ALA A 522 16.15 -1.50 -18.59
C ALA A 522 16.12 -3.02 -18.63
N SER A 523 17.00 -3.68 -17.87
CA SER A 523 16.89 -5.11 -17.64
C SER A 523 15.57 -5.39 -16.92
N PRO A 524 14.85 -6.45 -17.29
CA PRO A 524 13.68 -6.87 -16.54
C PRO A 524 14.04 -7.03 -15.04
N GLY A 525 13.16 -6.53 -14.16
CA GLY A 525 13.40 -6.54 -12.72
C GLY A 525 13.51 -7.97 -12.17
N VAL A 526 14.20 -8.12 -11.04
CA VAL A 526 14.27 -9.41 -10.32
C VAL A 526 12.87 -9.76 -9.79
N VAL A 527 12.50 -11.04 -9.83
CA VAL A 527 11.22 -11.52 -9.28
C VAL A 527 11.49 -12.21 -7.94
N PRO A 528 11.00 -11.66 -6.82
CA PRO A 528 11.04 -12.34 -5.53
C PRO A 528 10.27 -13.67 -5.59
N ALA A 529 10.78 -14.69 -4.89
CA ALA A 529 10.19 -16.05 -4.90
C ALA A 529 8.72 -16.03 -4.45
N ARG A 530 8.38 -15.25 -3.42
CA ARG A 530 6.99 -15.08 -2.95
C ARG A 530 6.09 -14.43 -3.98
N ALA A 531 6.59 -13.46 -4.75
CA ALA A 531 5.81 -12.84 -5.81
C ALA A 531 5.50 -13.86 -6.92
N ALA A 532 6.47 -14.71 -7.26
CA ALA A 532 6.25 -15.84 -8.17
C ALA A 532 5.25 -16.85 -7.59
N ASP A 533 5.32 -17.15 -6.30
CA ASP A 533 4.40 -18.08 -5.62
C ASP A 533 2.96 -17.57 -5.64
N ASN A 534 2.75 -16.30 -5.30
CA ASN A 534 1.42 -15.68 -5.35
C ASN A 534 0.87 -15.64 -6.78
N LEU A 535 1.71 -15.41 -7.79
CA LEU A 535 1.27 -15.44 -9.20
C LEU A 535 0.93 -16.87 -9.65
N PHE A 536 1.74 -17.86 -9.27
CA PHE A 536 1.46 -19.28 -9.53
C PHE A 536 0.12 -19.70 -8.92
N TRP A 537 -0.07 -19.43 -7.63
CA TRP A 537 -1.32 -19.76 -6.93
C TRP A 537 -2.51 -18.95 -7.41
N LEU A 538 -2.35 -17.67 -7.73
CA LEU A 538 -3.40 -16.87 -8.34
C LEU A 538 -3.91 -17.52 -9.64
N GLY A 539 -2.98 -17.96 -10.51
CA GLY A 539 -3.33 -18.67 -11.73
C GLY A 539 -4.20 -19.90 -11.45
N ARG A 540 -3.83 -20.70 -10.44
CA ARG A 540 -4.59 -21.87 -10.02
C ARG A 540 -5.96 -21.50 -9.43
N TYR A 541 -6.03 -20.55 -8.51
CA TYR A 541 -7.29 -20.16 -7.88
C TYR A 541 -8.30 -19.57 -8.86
N VAL A 542 -7.82 -18.84 -9.87
CA VAL A 542 -8.66 -18.32 -10.96
C VAL A 542 -9.30 -19.47 -11.74
N GLU A 543 -8.51 -20.46 -12.18
CA GLU A 543 -9.07 -21.61 -12.92
C GLU A 543 -9.99 -22.46 -12.03
N ARG A 544 -9.61 -22.74 -10.76
CA ARG A 544 -10.48 -23.44 -9.78
C ARG A 544 -11.81 -22.77 -9.57
N THR A 545 -11.83 -21.44 -9.63
CA THR A 545 -13.02 -20.63 -9.47
C THR A 545 -13.87 -20.72 -10.74
N GLU A 546 -13.26 -20.55 -11.91
CA GLU A 546 -13.96 -20.67 -13.20
C GLU A 546 -14.60 -22.04 -13.36
N ASP A 547 -13.86 -23.12 -13.08
CA ASP A 547 -14.33 -24.49 -13.19
C ASP A 547 -15.48 -24.78 -12.22
N ALA A 548 -15.38 -24.30 -10.98
CA ALA A 548 -16.47 -24.40 -10.01
C ALA A 548 -17.72 -23.66 -10.48
N ILE A 549 -17.59 -22.43 -10.97
CA ILE A 549 -18.71 -21.64 -11.50
C ILE A 549 -19.39 -22.38 -12.65
N ARG A 550 -18.61 -22.96 -13.58
CA ARG A 550 -19.16 -23.72 -14.73
C ARG A 550 -19.91 -24.97 -14.29
N LEU A 551 -19.36 -25.74 -13.35
CA LEU A 551 -20.00 -26.95 -12.82
C LEU A 551 -21.27 -26.63 -12.01
N ILE A 552 -21.23 -25.62 -11.14
CA ILE A 552 -22.39 -25.17 -10.35
C ILE A 552 -23.49 -24.67 -11.29
N ARG A 553 -23.14 -23.89 -12.32
CA ARG A 553 -24.08 -23.44 -13.35
C ARG A 553 -24.72 -24.63 -14.08
N ALA A 554 -23.92 -25.60 -14.51
CA ALA A 554 -24.40 -26.78 -15.21
C ALA A 554 -25.34 -27.64 -14.34
N TYR A 555 -25.06 -27.73 -13.04
CA TYR A 555 -25.95 -28.36 -12.05
C TYR A 555 -27.30 -27.64 -11.97
N HIS A 556 -27.29 -26.33 -11.75
CA HIS A 556 -28.52 -25.57 -11.54
C HIS A 556 -29.37 -25.41 -12.80
N LEU A 557 -28.79 -25.33 -14.00
CA LEU A 557 -29.54 -25.35 -15.25
C LEU A 557 -30.31 -26.67 -15.42
N ARG A 558 -29.68 -27.80 -15.07
CA ARG A 558 -30.31 -29.12 -15.13
C ARG A 558 -31.33 -29.33 -14.01
N LEU A 559 -31.06 -28.81 -12.81
CA LEU A 559 -32.03 -28.80 -11.72
C LEU A 559 -33.29 -28.04 -12.13
N ALA A 560 -33.16 -26.87 -12.74
CA ALA A 560 -34.30 -26.08 -13.23
C ALA A 560 -35.06 -26.79 -14.37
N ALA A 561 -34.34 -27.50 -15.26
CA ALA A 561 -34.95 -28.22 -16.37
C ALA A 561 -35.69 -29.49 -15.95
N THR A 562 -35.22 -30.19 -14.91
CA THR A 562 -35.76 -31.50 -14.49
C THR A 562 -36.65 -31.43 -13.26
N ASP A 563 -36.51 -30.39 -12.43
CA ASP A 563 -37.11 -30.25 -11.09
C ASP A 563 -36.96 -31.50 -10.19
N ASN A 564 -35.94 -32.32 -10.46
CA ASN A 564 -35.73 -33.59 -9.78
C ASN A 564 -34.27 -33.72 -9.31
N PRO A 565 -33.95 -33.34 -8.06
CA PRO A 565 -32.61 -33.49 -7.49
C PRO A 565 -32.08 -34.93 -7.46
N GLY A 566 -32.97 -35.93 -7.61
CA GLY A 566 -32.66 -37.36 -7.62
C GLY A 566 -32.22 -37.91 -8.98
N ASP A 567 -32.27 -37.11 -10.05
CA ASP A 567 -31.78 -37.47 -11.36
C ASP A 567 -30.34 -38.05 -11.30
N ALA A 568 -30.06 -39.07 -12.10
CA ALA A 568 -28.79 -39.81 -12.01
C ALA A 568 -27.58 -38.91 -12.30
N LEU A 569 -27.70 -38.01 -13.29
CA LEU A 569 -26.65 -37.07 -13.66
C LEU A 569 -26.49 -35.98 -12.60
N LEU A 570 -27.59 -35.45 -12.05
CA LEU A 570 -27.53 -34.49 -10.94
C LEU A 570 -26.91 -35.08 -9.67
N ARG A 571 -27.24 -36.34 -9.31
CA ARG A 571 -26.59 -37.04 -8.18
C ARG A 571 -25.11 -37.23 -8.41
N ARG A 572 -24.71 -37.61 -9.64
CA ARG A 572 -23.31 -37.76 -10.03
C ARG A 572 -22.54 -36.44 -9.91
N LEU A 573 -23.10 -35.35 -10.43
CA LEU A 573 -22.49 -34.02 -10.38
C LEU A 573 -22.43 -33.46 -8.94
N ARG A 574 -23.48 -33.69 -8.13
CA ARG A 574 -23.47 -33.36 -6.70
C ARG A 574 -22.36 -34.10 -5.96
N ALA A 575 -22.19 -35.40 -6.20
CA ALA A 575 -21.12 -36.19 -5.58
C ALA A 575 -19.73 -35.72 -6.03
N PHE A 576 -19.57 -35.42 -7.33
CA PHE A 576 -18.33 -34.86 -7.87
C PHE A 576 -17.96 -33.53 -7.19
N LEU A 577 -18.91 -32.57 -7.14
CA LEU A 577 -18.73 -31.28 -6.50
C LEU A 577 -18.50 -31.39 -4.98
N GLY A 578 -19.18 -32.32 -4.32
CA GLY A 578 -19.01 -32.61 -2.90
C GLY A 578 -17.58 -33.06 -2.55
N GLY A 579 -16.91 -33.80 -3.43
CA GLY A 579 -15.49 -34.17 -3.29
C GLY A 579 -14.54 -32.97 -3.25
N TYR A 580 -15.00 -31.80 -3.70
CA TYR A 580 -14.27 -30.53 -3.66
C TYR A 580 -14.82 -29.56 -2.60
N GLY A 581 -15.67 -30.04 -1.69
CA GLY A 581 -16.31 -29.25 -0.64
C GLY A 581 -17.40 -28.29 -1.13
N ILE A 582 -17.90 -28.46 -2.35
CA ILE A 582 -18.95 -27.61 -2.92
C ILE A 582 -20.32 -28.24 -2.63
N ASP A 583 -21.08 -27.57 -1.76
CA ASP A 583 -22.48 -27.90 -1.49
C ASP A 583 -23.42 -27.16 -2.45
N VAL A 584 -23.95 -27.88 -3.43
CA VAL A 584 -24.90 -27.35 -4.43
C VAL A 584 -26.32 -27.16 -3.88
N GLY A 585 -26.59 -27.55 -2.63
CA GLY A 585 -27.80 -27.13 -1.92
C GLY A 585 -27.78 -25.63 -1.60
N GLN A 586 -26.58 -25.04 -1.54
CA GLN A 586 -26.38 -23.60 -1.40
C GLN A 586 -26.31 -22.96 -2.80
N PRO A 587 -27.21 -22.00 -3.13
CA PRO A 587 -27.17 -21.25 -4.39
C PRO A 587 -25.83 -20.55 -4.65
N MET A 588 -25.19 -20.09 -3.57
CA MET A 588 -23.84 -19.55 -3.54
C MET A 588 -23.02 -20.34 -2.52
N PRO A 589 -22.29 -21.40 -2.94
CA PRO A 589 -21.54 -22.23 -2.02
C PRO A 589 -20.42 -21.44 -1.32
N VAL A 590 -20.28 -21.60 0.00
CA VAL A 590 -19.20 -20.97 0.78
C VAL A 590 -17.81 -21.30 0.21
N ALA A 591 -17.61 -22.54 -0.26
CA ALA A 591 -16.36 -22.94 -0.89
C ALA A 591 -16.02 -22.15 -2.16
N LEU A 592 -17.02 -21.70 -2.92
CA LEU A 592 -16.80 -20.83 -4.09
C LEU A 592 -16.36 -19.43 -3.65
N GLN A 593 -17.01 -18.87 -2.63
CA GLN A 593 -16.63 -17.56 -2.06
C GLN A 593 -15.19 -17.60 -1.51
N GLN A 594 -14.81 -18.66 -0.81
CA GLN A 594 -13.45 -18.85 -0.31
C GLN A 594 -12.41 -18.92 -1.43
N ARG A 595 -12.71 -19.56 -2.56
CA ARG A 595 -11.81 -19.61 -3.73
C ARG A 595 -11.63 -18.24 -4.38
N ILE A 596 -12.71 -17.48 -4.52
CA ILE A 596 -12.66 -16.10 -5.03
C ILE A 596 -11.82 -15.22 -4.08
N GLY A 597 -12.05 -15.35 -2.77
CA GLY A 597 -11.28 -14.67 -1.75
C GLY A 597 -9.79 -15.02 -1.80
N ALA A 598 -9.44 -16.31 -1.97
CA ALA A 598 -8.05 -16.75 -2.12
C ALA A 598 -7.38 -16.14 -3.36
N ALA A 599 -8.07 -16.10 -4.50
CA ALA A 599 -7.58 -15.41 -5.69
C ALA A 599 -7.34 -13.91 -5.43
N ARG A 600 -8.29 -13.22 -4.77
CA ARG A 600 -8.13 -11.81 -4.41
C ARG A 600 -6.94 -11.58 -3.48
N VAL A 601 -6.75 -12.44 -2.48
CA VAL A 601 -5.62 -12.34 -1.53
C VAL A 601 -4.28 -12.49 -2.24
N CYS A 602 -4.13 -13.50 -3.11
CA CYS A 602 -2.91 -13.66 -3.91
C CYS A 602 -2.66 -12.45 -4.82
N ALA A 603 -3.71 -11.93 -5.48
CA ALA A 603 -3.60 -10.73 -6.30
C ALA A 603 -3.21 -9.49 -5.49
N ALA A 604 -3.71 -9.35 -4.25
CA ALA A 604 -3.41 -8.22 -3.37
C ALA A 604 -1.94 -8.17 -2.95
N LYS A 605 -1.33 -9.34 -2.71
CA LYS A 605 0.09 -9.48 -2.36
C LYS A 605 1.05 -9.08 -3.49
N VAL A 606 0.58 -9.07 -4.74
CA VAL A 606 1.34 -8.65 -5.93
C VAL A 606 0.63 -7.54 -6.70
N ARG A 607 -0.04 -6.63 -5.98
CA ARG A 607 -0.84 -5.52 -6.54
C ARG A 607 -0.06 -4.66 -7.53
N ASP A 608 1.24 -4.44 -7.28
CA ASP A 608 2.14 -3.66 -8.12
C ASP A 608 2.33 -4.25 -9.54
N ARG A 609 1.88 -5.49 -9.77
CA ARG A 609 1.98 -6.22 -11.05
C ARG A 609 0.74 -6.16 -11.93
N PHE A 610 -0.37 -5.63 -11.42
CA PHE A 610 -1.62 -5.51 -12.18
C PHE A 610 -1.84 -4.08 -12.67
N SER A 611 -2.54 -3.97 -13.80
CA SER A 611 -3.16 -2.71 -14.18
C SER A 611 -4.25 -2.33 -13.18
N VAL A 612 -4.61 -1.06 -13.17
CA VAL A 612 -5.77 -0.55 -12.43
C VAL A 612 -7.03 -1.37 -12.77
N ASP A 613 -7.28 -1.60 -14.05
CA ASP A 613 -8.47 -2.33 -14.52
C ASP A 613 -8.45 -3.80 -14.08
N GLY A 614 -7.28 -4.45 -14.14
CA GLY A 614 -7.12 -5.83 -13.68
C GLY A 614 -7.39 -5.96 -12.18
N TRP A 615 -6.91 -5.01 -11.37
CA TRP A 615 -7.22 -4.96 -9.95
C TRP A 615 -8.72 -4.70 -9.68
N ALA A 616 -9.31 -3.74 -10.40
CA ALA A 616 -10.73 -3.44 -10.26
C ALA A 616 -11.61 -4.66 -10.59
N ALA A 617 -11.26 -5.44 -11.62
CA ALA A 617 -12.01 -6.62 -12.03
C ALA A 617 -12.04 -7.73 -10.97
N ILE A 618 -10.91 -8.03 -10.30
CA ILE A 618 -10.89 -9.05 -9.24
C ILE A 618 -11.62 -8.59 -7.98
N VAL A 619 -11.55 -7.29 -7.64
CA VAL A 619 -12.29 -6.71 -6.51
C VAL A 619 -13.79 -6.72 -6.76
N ASP A 620 -14.21 -6.36 -7.98
CA ASP A 620 -15.61 -6.38 -8.39
C ASP A 620 -16.18 -7.82 -8.42
N LEU A 621 -15.39 -8.81 -8.84
CA LEU A 621 -15.74 -10.23 -8.74
C LEU A 621 -16.02 -10.65 -7.29
N ASP A 622 -15.09 -10.38 -6.37
CA ASP A 622 -15.21 -10.73 -4.94
C ASP A 622 -16.40 -10.02 -4.28
N ARG A 623 -16.55 -8.70 -4.52
CA ARG A 623 -17.68 -7.92 -4.02
C ARG A 623 -19.01 -8.49 -4.50
N THR A 624 -19.12 -8.82 -5.79
CA THR A 624 -20.34 -9.40 -6.38
C THR A 624 -20.69 -10.73 -5.71
N ALA A 625 -19.70 -11.58 -5.46
CA ALA A 625 -19.89 -12.89 -4.83
C ALA A 625 -20.29 -12.80 -3.35
N GLN A 626 -19.82 -11.78 -2.63
CA GLN A 626 -20.09 -11.61 -1.19
C GLN A 626 -21.38 -10.84 -0.88
N THR A 627 -21.69 -9.78 -1.64
CA THR A 627 -22.70 -8.78 -1.24
C THR A 627 -23.92 -8.77 -2.16
N THR A 628 -23.69 -8.76 -3.47
CA THR A 628 -24.75 -8.56 -4.48
C THR A 628 -25.65 -9.78 -4.65
N LEU A 629 -25.13 -10.98 -4.39
CA LEU A 629 -25.81 -12.26 -4.65
C LEU A 629 -26.35 -12.93 -3.37
N SER A 630 -26.68 -12.14 -2.34
CA SER A 630 -27.13 -12.64 -1.03
C SER A 630 -28.58 -13.16 -0.98
N LYS A 631 -29.34 -13.03 -2.07
CA LYS A 631 -30.77 -13.41 -2.17
C LYS A 631 -31.06 -14.12 -3.49
N ILE A 632 -30.49 -15.31 -3.69
CA ILE A 632 -30.74 -16.13 -4.88
C ILE A 632 -31.23 -17.52 -4.44
N GLU A 633 -32.18 -18.09 -5.20
CA GLU A 633 -32.71 -19.44 -4.96
C GLU A 633 -31.95 -20.50 -5.80
N PRO A 634 -31.95 -21.79 -5.39
CA PRO A 634 -31.42 -22.87 -6.21
C PRO A 634 -32.18 -22.98 -7.55
N GLY A 635 -31.46 -23.30 -8.63
CA GLY A 635 -32.06 -23.42 -9.97
C GLY A 635 -31.71 -22.24 -10.85
N ASP A 636 -32.68 -21.68 -11.58
CA ASP A 636 -32.43 -20.62 -12.58
C ASP A 636 -31.73 -19.38 -12.03
N ASP A 637 -32.05 -18.97 -10.80
CA ASP A 637 -31.41 -17.82 -10.14
C ASP A 637 -29.92 -18.06 -9.89
N ALA A 638 -29.58 -19.21 -9.30
CA ALA A 638 -28.20 -19.63 -9.11
C ALA A 638 -27.45 -19.77 -10.45
N ALA A 639 -28.08 -20.35 -11.49
CA ALA A 639 -27.48 -20.47 -12.81
C ALA A 639 -27.19 -19.09 -13.45
N ARG A 640 -28.11 -18.12 -13.32
CA ARG A 640 -27.91 -16.74 -13.78
C ARG A 640 -26.79 -16.04 -13.01
N ALA A 641 -26.76 -16.20 -11.69
CA ALA A 641 -25.72 -15.68 -10.82
C ALA A 641 -24.33 -16.20 -11.21
N MET A 642 -24.20 -17.51 -11.44
CA MET A 642 -22.97 -18.11 -11.96
C MET A 642 -22.58 -17.55 -13.33
N GLY A 643 -23.55 -17.29 -14.20
CA GLY A 643 -23.31 -16.61 -15.48
C GLY A 643 -22.71 -15.20 -15.34
N VAL A 644 -23.14 -14.43 -14.33
CA VAL A 644 -22.55 -13.12 -14.00
C VAL A 644 -21.11 -13.28 -13.51
N LEU A 645 -20.86 -14.18 -12.56
CA LEU A 645 -19.53 -14.43 -12.04
C LEU A 645 -18.58 -14.95 -13.12
N LEU A 646 -19.05 -15.83 -14.01
CA LEU A 646 -18.28 -16.35 -15.14
C LEU A 646 -17.79 -15.21 -16.04
N ARG A 647 -18.66 -14.27 -16.41
CA ARG A 647 -18.25 -13.10 -17.22
C ARG A 647 -17.21 -12.25 -16.49
N LYS A 648 -17.40 -11.99 -15.18
CA LYS A 648 -16.46 -11.19 -14.38
C LYS A 648 -15.08 -11.85 -14.27
N ILE A 649 -15.01 -13.15 -13.96
CA ILE A 649 -13.71 -13.85 -13.88
C ILE A 649 -13.03 -13.95 -15.24
N THR A 650 -13.78 -14.19 -16.32
CA THR A 650 -13.19 -14.17 -17.68
C THR A 650 -12.69 -12.78 -18.07
N GLY A 651 -13.36 -11.71 -17.62
CA GLY A 651 -12.92 -10.33 -17.80
C GLY A 651 -11.58 -10.07 -17.09
N PHE A 652 -11.45 -10.51 -15.84
CA PHE A 652 -10.18 -10.48 -15.12
C PHE A 652 -9.08 -11.26 -15.86
N SER A 653 -9.33 -12.52 -16.23
CA SER A 653 -8.36 -13.36 -16.94
C SER A 653 -7.93 -12.76 -18.28
N GLY A 654 -8.85 -12.15 -19.03
CA GLY A 654 -8.54 -11.47 -20.29
C GLY A 654 -7.66 -10.23 -20.08
N LEU A 655 -8.03 -9.38 -19.12
CA LEU A 655 -7.24 -8.19 -18.78
C LEU A 655 -5.82 -8.55 -18.33
N VAL A 656 -5.65 -9.62 -17.55
CA VAL A 656 -4.33 -10.09 -17.13
C VAL A 656 -3.54 -10.64 -18.31
N GLN A 657 -4.18 -11.43 -19.19
CA GLN A 657 -3.52 -12.03 -20.35
C GLN A 657 -3.03 -10.97 -21.35
N ASP A 658 -3.80 -9.90 -21.54
CA ASP A 658 -3.53 -8.87 -22.55
C ASP A 658 -2.60 -7.75 -22.04
N ASN A 659 -2.72 -7.38 -20.75
CA ASN A 659 -2.01 -6.20 -20.21
C ASN A 659 -0.77 -6.54 -19.38
N MET A 660 -0.63 -7.77 -18.88
CA MET A 660 0.53 -8.13 -18.08
C MET A 660 1.74 -8.34 -18.99
N TYR A 661 2.83 -7.61 -18.71
CA TYR A 661 4.08 -7.78 -19.46
C TYR A 661 4.59 -9.21 -19.33
N ARG A 662 4.92 -9.85 -20.48
CA ARG A 662 5.34 -11.27 -20.58
C ARG A 662 6.75 -11.50 -20.05
N PHE A 663 6.88 -11.34 -18.74
CA PHE A 663 8.09 -11.58 -17.97
C PHE A 663 7.89 -12.76 -17.02
N GLN A 664 8.89 -13.08 -16.18
CA GLN A 664 8.90 -14.29 -15.35
C GLN A 664 7.64 -14.44 -14.50
N GLY A 665 7.14 -13.35 -13.88
CA GLY A 665 5.88 -13.38 -13.13
C GLY A 665 4.67 -13.85 -13.95
N TRP A 666 4.55 -13.40 -15.21
CA TRP A 666 3.47 -13.86 -16.11
C TRP A 666 3.60 -15.35 -16.43
N ARG A 667 4.83 -15.88 -16.48
CA ARG A 667 5.07 -17.31 -16.71
C ARG A 667 4.58 -18.17 -15.56
N PHE A 668 4.83 -17.77 -14.31
CA PHE A 668 4.32 -18.48 -13.14
C PHE A 668 2.79 -18.50 -13.10
N LEU A 669 2.15 -17.35 -13.35
CA LEU A 669 0.69 -17.27 -13.50
C LEU A 669 0.18 -18.21 -14.60
N SER A 670 0.76 -18.12 -15.78
CA SER A 670 0.35 -18.94 -16.94
C SER A 670 0.58 -20.42 -16.71
N PHE A 671 1.69 -20.80 -16.07
CA PHE A 671 1.98 -22.17 -15.69
C PHE A 671 0.97 -22.69 -14.67
N GLY A 672 0.67 -21.90 -13.62
CA GLY A 672 -0.34 -22.24 -12.62
C GLY A 672 -1.72 -22.47 -13.24
N ARG A 673 -2.14 -21.60 -14.17
CA ARG A 673 -3.39 -21.77 -14.92
C ARG A 673 -3.39 -23.07 -15.74
N ALA A 674 -2.33 -23.30 -16.51
CA ALA A 674 -2.24 -24.48 -17.36
C ALA A 674 -2.24 -25.78 -16.54
N LEU A 675 -1.51 -25.80 -15.44
CA LEU A 675 -1.46 -26.92 -14.51
C LEU A 675 -2.83 -27.22 -13.90
N GLU A 676 -3.51 -26.20 -13.38
CA GLU A 676 -4.82 -26.38 -12.76
C GLU A 676 -5.87 -26.82 -13.78
N ARG A 677 -5.88 -26.22 -14.97
CA ARG A 677 -6.81 -26.62 -16.03
C ARG A 677 -6.55 -28.06 -16.49
N ALA A 678 -5.29 -28.49 -16.58
CA ALA A 678 -4.96 -29.88 -16.88
C ALA A 678 -5.47 -30.84 -15.79
N ASP A 679 -5.31 -30.49 -14.51
CA ASP A 679 -5.82 -31.29 -13.38
C ASP A 679 -7.36 -31.36 -13.41
N ALA A 680 -8.02 -30.22 -13.60
CA ALA A 680 -9.48 -30.13 -13.66
C ALA A 680 -10.07 -30.93 -14.83
N LEU A 681 -9.49 -30.85 -16.04
CA LEU A 681 -9.90 -31.66 -17.18
C LEU A 681 -9.67 -33.15 -16.93
N THR A 682 -8.54 -33.52 -16.32
CA THR A 682 -8.25 -34.91 -15.95
C THR A 682 -9.27 -35.44 -14.95
N ALA A 683 -9.65 -34.64 -13.95
CA ALA A 683 -10.67 -34.98 -12.97
C ALA A 683 -12.07 -35.06 -13.58
N LEU A 684 -12.42 -34.15 -14.49
CA LEU A 684 -13.69 -34.15 -15.22
C LEU A 684 -13.84 -35.43 -16.06
N LEU A 685 -12.81 -35.79 -16.84
CA LEU A 685 -12.79 -37.03 -17.62
C LEU A 685 -12.84 -38.26 -16.72
N HIS A 686 -12.15 -38.25 -15.58
CA HIS A 686 -12.19 -39.36 -14.63
C HIS A 686 -13.58 -39.53 -14.01
N GLY A 687 -14.28 -38.42 -13.75
CA GLY A 687 -15.58 -38.41 -13.08
C GLY A 687 -16.78 -38.61 -13.99
N LEU A 688 -16.68 -38.35 -15.30
CA LEU A 688 -17.80 -38.32 -16.25
C LEU A 688 -17.64 -39.23 -17.49
N VAL A 689 -16.50 -39.91 -17.65
CA VAL A 689 -16.19 -40.75 -18.84
C VAL A 689 -15.88 -42.20 -18.43
N ASP A 690 -16.34 -42.62 -17.25
CA ASP A 690 -16.32 -44.03 -16.84
C ASP A 690 -17.49 -44.83 -17.44
N ASP A 691 -17.37 -46.16 -17.38
CA ASP A 691 -18.36 -47.08 -17.94
C ASP A 691 -19.73 -47.01 -17.22
N GLU A 692 -19.77 -46.47 -15.99
CA GLU A 692 -20.97 -46.26 -15.17
C GLU A 692 -21.50 -44.81 -15.26
N ALA A 693 -21.04 -44.02 -16.24
CA ALA A 693 -21.47 -42.64 -16.41
C ALA A 693 -22.94 -42.58 -16.88
N PRO A 694 -23.80 -41.78 -16.22
CA PRO A 694 -25.20 -41.66 -16.63
C PRO A 694 -25.35 -40.99 -17.99
N GLU A 695 -26.49 -41.19 -18.64
CA GLU A 695 -26.83 -40.53 -19.91
C GLU A 695 -26.65 -39.01 -19.82
N GLY A 696 -26.06 -38.40 -20.85
CA GLY A 696 -25.74 -36.97 -20.89
C GLY A 696 -24.48 -36.54 -20.13
N ALA A 697 -23.77 -37.45 -19.45
CA ALA A 697 -22.50 -37.13 -18.77
C ALA A 697 -21.39 -36.68 -19.74
N LEU A 698 -21.34 -37.27 -20.94
CA LEU A 698 -20.38 -36.92 -21.98
C LEU A 698 -20.65 -35.51 -22.55
N ASP A 699 -21.92 -35.18 -22.81
CA ASP A 699 -22.32 -33.84 -23.24
C ASP A 699 -22.05 -32.79 -22.15
N LEU A 700 -22.29 -33.16 -20.88
CA LEU A 700 -21.94 -32.32 -19.74
C LEU A 700 -20.44 -32.05 -19.68
N ALA A 701 -19.59 -33.06 -19.91
CA ALA A 701 -18.14 -32.87 -19.92
C ALA A 701 -17.71 -31.86 -21.00
N VAL A 702 -18.28 -31.96 -22.20
CA VAL A 702 -18.01 -31.03 -23.32
C VAL A 702 -18.56 -29.62 -23.03
N GLU A 703 -19.73 -29.51 -22.39
CA GLU A 703 -20.33 -28.24 -21.95
C GLU A 703 -19.48 -27.52 -20.92
N VAL A 704 -19.10 -28.22 -19.84
CA VAL A 704 -18.29 -27.66 -18.75
C VAL A 704 -16.91 -27.26 -19.27
N ALA A 705 -16.33 -28.03 -20.18
CA ALA A 705 -15.06 -27.70 -20.84
C ALA A 705 -15.18 -26.63 -21.93
N ASP A 706 -16.34 -25.97 -22.09
CA ASP A 706 -16.56 -24.87 -23.05
C ASP A 706 -16.27 -25.25 -24.52
N SER A 707 -16.48 -26.53 -24.86
CA SER A 707 -16.01 -27.12 -26.13
C SER A 707 -17.15 -27.60 -27.02
N VAL A 708 -18.41 -27.24 -26.74
CA VAL A 708 -19.61 -27.70 -27.46
C VAL A 708 -19.55 -27.38 -28.96
N ILE A 709 -19.20 -26.14 -29.31
CA ILE A 709 -19.13 -25.72 -30.73
C ILE A 709 -18.00 -26.45 -31.45
N THR A 710 -16.83 -26.58 -30.80
CA THR A 710 -15.66 -27.28 -31.36
C THR A 710 -15.96 -28.76 -31.57
N HIS A 711 -16.59 -29.42 -30.59
CA HIS A 711 -16.98 -30.82 -30.68
C HIS A 711 -17.95 -31.06 -31.84
N ARG A 712 -19.06 -30.31 -31.90
CA ARG A 712 -20.08 -30.44 -32.96
C ARG A 712 -19.54 -30.16 -34.37
N ARG A 713 -18.49 -29.33 -34.49
CA ARG A 713 -17.84 -29.05 -35.77
C ARG A 713 -16.90 -30.17 -36.21
N ARG A 714 -16.25 -30.84 -35.25
CA ARG A 714 -15.23 -31.86 -35.49
C ARG A 714 -15.81 -33.27 -35.59
N TYR A 715 -16.91 -33.55 -34.92
CA TYR A 715 -17.59 -34.85 -34.90
C TYR A 715 -19.04 -34.70 -35.35
N SER A 716 -19.46 -35.49 -36.34
CA SER A 716 -20.65 -35.20 -37.15
C SER A 716 -21.97 -35.86 -36.70
N VAL A 717 -21.99 -36.76 -35.72
CA VAL A 717 -23.24 -37.52 -35.44
C VAL A 717 -23.54 -37.75 -33.95
N GLU A 718 -22.60 -38.18 -33.10
CA GLU A 718 -22.89 -38.46 -31.66
C GLU A 718 -21.69 -38.18 -30.73
N THR A 719 -21.99 -37.75 -29.50
CA THR A 719 -21.00 -37.56 -28.42
C THR A 719 -20.65 -38.93 -27.82
N SER A 720 -19.55 -39.54 -28.28
CA SER A 720 -19.02 -40.78 -27.71
C SER A 720 -17.84 -40.52 -26.79
N ARG A 721 -17.54 -41.48 -25.90
CA ARG A 721 -16.36 -41.43 -25.03
C ARG A 721 -15.09 -41.07 -25.81
N ASP A 722 -14.87 -41.71 -26.96
CA ASP A 722 -13.64 -41.51 -27.73
C ASP A 722 -13.57 -40.11 -28.34
N THR A 723 -14.69 -39.54 -28.78
CA THR A 723 -14.73 -38.14 -29.27
C THR A 723 -14.46 -37.13 -28.15
N VAL A 724 -14.96 -37.38 -26.94
CA VAL A 724 -14.73 -36.51 -25.76
C VAL A 724 -13.28 -36.61 -25.30
N VAL A 725 -12.73 -37.83 -25.23
CA VAL A 725 -11.32 -38.06 -24.86
C VAL A 725 -10.39 -37.45 -25.92
N ASP A 726 -10.66 -37.62 -27.21
CA ASP A 726 -9.85 -37.00 -28.27
C ASP A 726 -9.83 -35.48 -28.09
N LEU A 727 -11.00 -34.86 -27.93
CA LEU A 727 -11.12 -33.40 -27.82
C LEU A 727 -10.56 -32.81 -26.52
N LEU A 728 -10.80 -33.45 -25.38
CA LEU A 728 -10.47 -32.89 -24.05
C LEU A 728 -9.17 -33.42 -23.47
N ALA A 729 -8.60 -34.52 -23.99
CA ALA A 729 -7.30 -35.02 -23.55
C ALA A 729 -6.20 -34.88 -24.61
N LEU A 730 -6.51 -35.16 -25.88
CA LEU A 730 -5.48 -35.40 -26.91
C LEU A 730 -5.39 -34.30 -27.98
N ASP A 731 -6.37 -33.41 -28.07
CA ASP A 731 -6.39 -32.36 -29.09
C ASP A 731 -5.39 -31.24 -28.81
N ALA A 732 -4.24 -31.28 -29.48
CA ALA A 732 -3.16 -30.30 -29.31
C ALA A 732 -3.53 -28.85 -29.64
N ASP A 733 -4.61 -28.62 -30.40
CA ASP A 733 -5.02 -27.29 -30.86
C ASP A 733 -6.19 -26.72 -30.03
N ASN A 734 -6.76 -27.53 -29.14
CA ASN A 734 -7.84 -27.10 -28.26
C ASN A 734 -7.28 -26.54 -26.93
N PRO A 735 -7.47 -25.25 -26.60
CA PRO A 735 -7.05 -24.69 -25.31
C PRO A 735 -7.78 -25.29 -24.10
N ARG A 736 -8.77 -26.15 -24.32
CA ARG A 736 -9.48 -26.93 -23.30
C ARG A 736 -9.13 -28.42 -23.36
N SER A 737 -7.95 -28.78 -23.86
CA SER A 737 -7.41 -30.13 -23.78
C SER A 737 -6.23 -30.27 -22.81
N ILE A 738 -6.05 -31.47 -22.25
CA ILE A 738 -4.90 -31.81 -21.39
C ILE A 738 -3.58 -31.66 -22.16
N LEU A 739 -3.48 -32.19 -23.38
CA LEU A 739 -2.25 -32.11 -24.18
C LEU A 739 -1.84 -30.65 -24.46
N PHE A 740 -2.80 -29.79 -24.80
CA PHE A 740 -2.53 -28.36 -24.99
C PHE A 740 -1.95 -27.74 -23.70
N GLN A 741 -2.58 -28.01 -22.56
CA GLN A 741 -2.10 -27.46 -21.28
C GLN A 741 -0.73 -27.99 -20.88
N VAL A 742 -0.44 -29.27 -21.14
CA VAL A 742 0.89 -29.87 -20.91
C VAL A 742 1.96 -29.20 -21.78
N ARG A 743 1.65 -28.91 -23.05
CA ARG A 743 2.56 -28.16 -23.93
C ARG A 743 2.76 -26.72 -23.47
N ALA A 744 1.69 -26.05 -23.02
CA ALA A 744 1.80 -24.72 -22.44
C ALA A 744 2.69 -24.71 -21.19
N MET A 745 2.54 -25.68 -20.28
CA MET A 745 3.43 -25.85 -19.12
C MET A 745 4.88 -26.07 -19.55
N ARG A 746 5.12 -26.92 -20.56
CA ARG A 746 6.46 -27.20 -21.10
C ARG A 746 7.10 -25.92 -21.65
N GLU A 747 6.37 -25.12 -22.41
CA GLU A 747 6.85 -23.85 -22.95
C GLU A 747 7.24 -22.88 -21.84
N GLN A 748 6.40 -22.74 -20.81
CA GLN A 748 6.71 -21.86 -19.69
C GLN A 748 7.91 -22.36 -18.88
N ALA A 749 7.98 -23.65 -18.57
CA ALA A 749 9.12 -24.25 -17.85
C ALA A 749 10.44 -24.08 -18.61
N ALA A 750 10.44 -24.22 -19.93
CA ALA A 750 11.64 -24.03 -20.75
C ALA A 750 12.18 -22.59 -20.74
N ALA A 751 11.32 -21.62 -20.44
CA ALA A 751 11.67 -20.20 -20.40
C ALA A 751 11.97 -19.65 -19.00
N LEU A 752 11.85 -20.48 -17.96
CA LEU A 752 12.26 -20.14 -16.60
C LEU A 752 13.80 -20.22 -16.45
N PRO A 753 14.37 -19.51 -15.45
CA PRO A 753 15.78 -19.64 -15.12
C PRO A 753 16.16 -21.08 -14.81
N ALA A 754 17.41 -21.47 -15.08
CA ALA A 754 17.94 -22.81 -14.80
C ALA A 754 17.09 -23.96 -15.41
N ALA A 755 16.32 -23.71 -16.49
CA ALA A 755 15.55 -24.76 -17.18
C ALA A 755 16.44 -25.91 -17.73
N MET A 756 17.74 -25.65 -17.85
CA MET A 756 18.76 -26.64 -18.15
C MET A 756 19.84 -26.66 -17.05
N GLU A 757 20.22 -27.87 -16.64
CA GLU A 757 21.30 -28.15 -15.70
C GLU A 757 22.43 -28.87 -16.44
N ASN A 758 23.57 -28.21 -16.65
CA ASN A 758 24.74 -28.79 -17.33
C ASN A 758 24.41 -29.48 -18.67
N GLY A 759 23.57 -28.84 -19.49
CA GLY A 759 23.13 -29.36 -20.79
C GLY A 759 22.00 -30.40 -20.73
N ARG A 760 21.45 -30.72 -19.55
CA ARG A 760 20.30 -31.62 -19.36
C ARG A 760 19.06 -30.85 -18.92
N LEU A 761 17.87 -31.40 -19.17
CA LEU A 761 16.62 -30.81 -18.68
C LEU A 761 16.57 -30.81 -17.15
N ALA A 762 16.16 -29.69 -16.56
CA ALA A 762 15.89 -29.59 -15.13
C ALA A 762 14.78 -30.58 -14.67
N PRO A 763 14.71 -30.95 -13.38
CA PRO A 763 13.70 -31.87 -12.85
C PRO A 763 12.26 -31.56 -13.27
N LEU A 764 11.85 -30.29 -13.24
CA LEU A 764 10.52 -29.84 -13.66
C LEU A 764 10.23 -30.23 -15.12
N SER A 765 11.13 -29.87 -16.04
CA SER A 765 11.00 -30.21 -17.46
C SER A 765 11.07 -31.72 -17.72
N ARG A 766 11.89 -32.46 -16.95
CA ARG A 766 11.97 -33.94 -17.03
C ARG A 766 10.67 -34.62 -16.59
N ALA A 767 9.88 -34.01 -15.72
CA ALA A 767 8.57 -34.53 -15.34
C ALA A 767 7.48 -34.25 -16.40
N ILE A 768 7.56 -33.11 -17.10
CA ILE A 768 6.56 -32.69 -18.09
C ILE A 768 6.73 -33.42 -19.43
N VAL A 769 7.95 -33.55 -19.94
CA VAL A 769 8.24 -34.11 -21.28
C VAL A 769 7.67 -35.52 -21.50
N PRO A 770 7.76 -36.48 -20.54
CA PRO A 770 7.17 -37.80 -20.70
C PRO A 770 5.64 -37.78 -20.84
N ILE A 771 4.96 -36.83 -20.20
CA ILE A 771 3.50 -36.69 -20.28
C ILE A 771 3.10 -36.20 -21.68
N ASP A 772 3.78 -35.16 -22.18
CA ASP A 772 3.60 -34.64 -23.54
C ASP A 772 3.81 -35.73 -24.59
N ALA A 773 4.91 -36.49 -24.46
CA ALA A 773 5.22 -37.60 -25.34
C ALA A 773 4.14 -38.69 -25.30
N LEU A 774 3.69 -39.10 -24.11
CA LEU A 774 2.64 -40.11 -23.96
C LEU A 774 1.33 -39.67 -24.61
N LEU A 775 0.84 -38.46 -24.30
CA LEU A 775 -0.41 -37.94 -24.83
C LEU A 775 -0.33 -37.71 -26.35
N SER A 776 0.83 -37.33 -26.89
CA SER A 776 1.01 -37.10 -28.32
C SER A 776 0.97 -38.36 -29.18
N VAL A 777 1.16 -39.55 -28.61
CA VAL A 777 1.23 -40.82 -29.36
C VAL A 777 0.12 -41.81 -29.00
N THR A 778 -0.75 -41.46 -28.06
CA THR A 778 -1.80 -42.34 -27.55
C THR A 778 -3.14 -42.05 -28.23
N GLY A 779 -3.89 -43.10 -28.61
CA GLY A 779 -5.26 -42.98 -29.10
C GLY A 779 -6.30 -42.92 -27.96
N PRO A 780 -7.50 -42.37 -28.21
CA PRO A 780 -8.54 -42.17 -27.19
C PRO A 780 -9.03 -43.49 -26.53
N GLU A 781 -8.96 -44.61 -27.25
CA GLU A 781 -9.32 -45.94 -26.76
C GLU A 781 -8.43 -46.44 -25.61
N ARG A 782 -7.21 -45.87 -25.49
CA ARG A 782 -6.22 -46.23 -24.48
C ARG A 782 -6.26 -45.37 -23.21
N ILE A 783 -6.87 -44.17 -23.25
CA ILE A 783 -6.93 -43.24 -22.11
C ILE A 783 -8.04 -43.67 -21.11
N ARG A 784 -7.76 -44.69 -20.31
CA ARG A 784 -8.70 -45.20 -19.28
C ARG A 784 -8.51 -44.58 -17.90
N LEU A 785 -9.46 -44.82 -16.98
CA LEU A 785 -9.43 -44.30 -15.60
C LEU A 785 -8.07 -44.48 -14.88
N PRO A 786 -7.35 -45.62 -14.97
CA PRO A 786 -6.03 -45.74 -14.33
C PRO A 786 -4.99 -44.77 -14.90
N HIS A 787 -5.06 -44.46 -16.20
CA HIS A 787 -4.19 -43.49 -16.85
C HIS A 787 -4.51 -42.07 -16.38
N LEU A 788 -5.79 -41.72 -16.28
CA LEU A 788 -6.21 -40.41 -15.75
C LEU A 788 -5.80 -40.24 -14.28
N ARG A 789 -5.95 -41.27 -13.44
CA ARG A 789 -5.46 -41.23 -12.04
C ARG A 789 -3.95 -41.03 -11.98
N ARG A 790 -3.18 -41.74 -12.81
CA ARG A 790 -1.71 -41.60 -12.88
C ARG A 790 -1.31 -40.20 -13.34
N LEU A 791 -1.96 -39.70 -14.40
CA LEU A 791 -1.72 -38.35 -14.91
C LEU A 791 -1.94 -37.31 -13.82
N ARG A 792 -3.04 -37.43 -13.07
CA ARG A 792 -3.35 -36.52 -11.95
C ARG A 792 -2.25 -36.52 -10.88
N ALA A 793 -1.73 -37.69 -10.52
CA ALA A 793 -0.60 -37.80 -9.60
C ALA A 793 0.70 -37.17 -10.16
N GLN A 794 0.94 -37.30 -11.47
CA GLN A 794 2.09 -36.67 -12.13
C GLN A 794 1.95 -35.14 -12.17
N LEU A 795 0.75 -34.61 -12.42
CA LEU A 795 0.47 -33.17 -12.36
C LEU A 795 0.68 -32.61 -10.94
N ALA A 796 0.27 -33.34 -9.91
CA ALA A 796 0.57 -32.97 -8.52
C ALA A 796 2.09 -32.89 -8.28
N GLY A 797 2.85 -33.89 -8.73
CA GLY A 797 4.32 -33.88 -8.63
C GLY A 797 4.97 -32.73 -9.41
N ILE A 798 4.41 -32.30 -10.54
CA ILE A 798 4.87 -31.10 -11.27
C ILE A 798 4.68 -29.84 -10.42
N SER A 799 3.59 -29.73 -9.67
CA SER A 799 3.38 -28.64 -8.72
C SER A 799 4.46 -28.61 -7.65
N ASP A 800 4.77 -29.76 -7.05
CA ASP A 800 5.78 -29.87 -5.99
C ASP A 800 7.18 -29.50 -6.50
N LEU A 801 7.51 -29.93 -7.73
CA LEU A 801 8.77 -29.58 -8.38
C LEU A 801 8.86 -28.08 -8.69
N MET A 802 7.77 -27.44 -9.13
CA MET A 802 7.73 -25.99 -9.34
C MET A 802 8.01 -25.25 -8.02
N THR A 803 7.34 -25.65 -6.95
CA THR A 803 7.53 -25.05 -5.62
C THR A 803 8.95 -25.24 -5.11
N ALA A 804 9.50 -26.46 -5.20
CA ALA A 804 10.84 -26.76 -4.72
C ALA A 804 11.95 -26.04 -5.51
N ALA A 805 11.75 -25.84 -6.82
CA ALA A 805 12.77 -25.24 -7.67
C ALA A 805 12.82 -23.70 -7.59
N TYR A 806 11.68 -23.03 -7.38
CA TYR A 806 11.60 -21.58 -7.58
C TYR A 806 10.93 -20.79 -6.46
N LEU A 807 10.15 -21.42 -5.57
CA LEU A 807 9.20 -20.73 -4.69
C LEU A 807 9.55 -20.81 -3.20
N ARG A 808 10.65 -21.48 -2.81
CA ARG A 808 11.08 -21.65 -1.41
C ARG A 808 12.29 -20.78 -1.07
#